data_AF-A0A362X3G4-F1
#
_entry.id   AF-A0A362X3G4-F1
#
_cell.length_a   1.000
_cell.length_b   1.000
_cell.length_c   1.000
_cell.angle_alpha   90.00
_cell.angle_beta   90.00
_cell.angle_gamma   90.00
#
_symmetry.space_group_name_H-M   'P 1'
#
loop_
_entity.id
_entity.type
_entity.pdbx_description
1 polymer ?
#
loop_
_entity_poly.entity_id
_entity_poly.type
_entity_poly.pdbx_seq_one_letter_code
_entity_poly.pdbx_strand_id
1 'polypeptide(L)'
;MNIENQIPMTNNIIIEDQYNRTSLFEKENVNYLVRVLKRFNTVPKINNINIIASNNEPNLFKIIPNKSIKIGSSFLDKPVLALIYLRYGIEWQLWYKALGREKQDAALCDLAALKVTQVFYKLLPKEDKEKLNNLNFSLLDIIKKGEDLPTEYAAEYAMLQNFHGLRNLDQIIKPQWKPILENLAKPTEYLLMSGGDLRLNIDEFQLLNKYGCRPFPRPEAFTFASSTATSVSNFAFDKTDKARTILIQNSLKKGLKDATIEFSESLKNSLRKALKINDECQIIFSPSGTDSALQIAAITQIVSNKEITHVLVASDETGSGVPAALMGCHFENTSALNYPVKKGDKIKGFRDVDLIKIPLRDEKGELKSSKQLDEEVFNAVSQTNALGRHVVLHAMDQSKLGYQSPSASTLQNLKTLNNLSMQIIVDGSQLRLDPKDIQNYLNKGYIITITGSKYFTGPPYSGALIVPKNVSKSINAVKNTLPEGLTNYYNHSDWPKAWYCSKKLSEGFNYGSYMRWNAAIVEMDRYYKTPILYRNLGIEMFCNFVEDSIKDATFLKPLFEDETKINTYNSEAFGLRNIRTIFPFFILKNGTVLNVDEVKKLYTLLNSDISHHFDGSALEIVRLAAQKCHIGQAVNVKYGTDFQSAVLRISLGARVISESWVNRDISLYFRNIESQMNEITVIIKKIELILSKPEMLK
;
A
#
# COMPACT_ATOMS: atom_id res chain seq x y z
N MET A 1 -12.17 69.56 14.39
CA MET A 1 -12.26 68.67 15.56
C MET A 1 -13.47 67.78 15.35
N ASN A 2 -13.22 66.53 14.93
CA ASN A 2 -14.02 65.33 15.23
C ASN A 2 -13.39 64.17 14.47
N ILE A 3 -12.56 63.46 15.22
CA ILE A 3 -11.98 62.15 14.92
C ILE A 3 -12.99 61.11 15.47
N GLU A 4 -12.92 59.87 14.95
CA GLU A 4 -13.62 58.64 15.37
C GLU A 4 -14.96 58.37 14.64
N ASN A 5 -15.24 57.21 14.03
CA ASN A 5 -14.65 55.87 14.12
C ASN A 5 -14.79 55.15 12.75
N GLN A 6 -13.69 54.90 12.04
CA GLN A 6 -13.64 53.83 11.05
C GLN A 6 -13.24 52.54 11.78
N ILE A 7 -14.20 51.64 11.92
CA ILE A 7 -13.98 50.27 12.40
C ILE A 7 -12.97 49.60 11.45
N PRO A 8 -11.86 49.02 11.93
CA PRO A 8 -10.94 48.31 11.05
C PRO A 8 -11.63 47.07 10.48
N MET A 9 -11.70 46.96 9.15
CA MET A 9 -12.15 45.74 8.49
C MET A 9 -11.35 44.55 9.03
N THR A 10 -12.05 43.61 9.66
CA THR A 10 -11.45 42.37 10.17
C THR A 10 -10.82 41.57 9.02
N ASN A 11 -9.49 41.57 8.92
CA ASN A 11 -8.72 40.82 7.93
C ASN A 11 -8.68 39.30 8.21
N ASN A 12 -9.84 38.69 8.47
CA ASN A 12 -9.99 37.23 8.59
C ASN A 12 -10.30 36.67 7.19
N ILE A 13 -9.32 36.04 6.54
CA ILE A 13 -9.42 35.57 5.15
C ILE A 13 -9.07 34.07 5.10
N ILE A 14 -9.72 33.32 4.21
CA ILE A 14 -9.39 31.91 3.96
C ILE A 14 -7.92 31.84 3.52
N ILE A 15 -7.15 30.87 4.03
CA ILE A 15 -5.71 30.76 3.76
C ILE A 15 -5.40 30.68 2.25
N GLU A 16 -6.31 30.09 1.48
CA GLU A 16 -6.25 29.96 0.01
C GLU A 16 -6.36 31.32 -0.71
N ASP A 17 -7.00 32.32 -0.08
CA ASP A 17 -7.31 33.63 -0.66
C ASP A 17 -6.34 34.75 -0.19
N GLN A 18 -5.26 34.41 0.54
CA GLN A 18 -4.36 35.41 1.15
C GLN A 18 -3.27 35.97 0.22
N TYR A 19 -3.18 35.52 -1.03
CA TYR A 19 -2.08 35.79 -1.96
C TYR A 19 -1.72 37.28 -2.16
N ASN A 20 -2.69 38.20 -2.05
CA ASN A 20 -2.51 39.61 -2.38
C ASN A 20 -2.46 40.58 -1.18
N ARG A 21 -2.43 40.10 0.08
CA ARG A 21 -2.83 40.97 1.21
C ARG A 21 -1.99 40.92 2.49
N THR A 22 -0.91 40.13 2.56
CA THR A 22 -0.11 40.04 3.81
C THR A 22 1.39 39.94 3.51
N SER A 23 2.24 40.48 4.40
CA SER A 23 3.72 40.36 4.30
C SER A 23 4.22 38.91 4.37
N LEU A 24 3.34 38.00 4.82
CA LEU A 24 3.53 36.55 4.80
C LEU A 24 3.66 35.98 3.36
N PHE A 25 3.22 36.71 2.33
CA PHE A 25 3.28 36.34 0.91
C PHE A 25 4.26 37.22 0.10
N GLU A 26 5.16 37.94 0.77
CA GLU A 26 6.30 38.58 0.10
C GLU A 26 7.17 37.54 -0.61
N LYS A 27 7.87 37.96 -1.68
CA LYS A 27 8.60 37.07 -2.62
C LYS A 27 9.54 36.07 -1.94
N GLU A 28 10.11 36.43 -0.79
CA GLU A 28 10.99 35.58 0.02
C GLU A 28 10.23 34.53 0.85
N ASN A 29 9.02 34.85 1.31
CA ASN A 29 8.16 33.98 2.14
C ASN A 29 7.29 33.00 1.32
N VAL A 30 7.08 33.24 0.02
CA VAL A 30 6.32 32.35 -0.87
C VAL A 30 6.93 30.94 -0.95
N ASN A 31 8.26 30.82 -1.02
CA ASN A 31 8.94 29.53 -1.04
C ASN A 31 8.71 28.73 0.25
N TYR A 32 8.58 29.41 1.38
CA TYR A 32 8.29 28.83 2.67
C TYR A 32 6.85 28.34 2.75
N LEU A 33 5.89 29.15 2.29
CA LEU A 33 4.48 28.78 2.25
C LEU A 33 4.23 27.58 1.33
N VAL A 34 4.86 27.54 0.16
CA VAL A 34 4.81 26.39 -0.75
C VAL A 34 5.38 25.12 -0.08
N ARG A 35 6.43 25.24 0.75
CA ARG A 35 6.95 24.10 1.55
C ARG A 35 5.94 23.64 2.60
N VAL A 36 5.17 24.55 3.23
CA VAL A 36 4.09 24.20 4.17
C VAL A 36 2.98 23.44 3.45
N LEU A 37 2.48 23.98 2.34
CA LEU A 37 1.39 23.39 1.56
C LEU A 37 1.76 22.03 0.95
N LYS A 38 3.03 21.81 0.57
CA LYS A 38 3.51 20.48 0.14
C LYS A 38 3.40 19.41 1.24
N ARG A 39 3.44 19.80 2.51
CA ARG A 39 3.29 18.91 3.68
C ARG A 39 1.83 18.73 4.12
N PHE A 40 0.90 19.55 3.64
CA PHE A 40 -0.54 19.38 3.93
C PHE A 40 -1.11 18.05 3.41
N ASN A 41 -0.41 17.33 2.54
CA ASN A 41 -0.79 15.97 2.15
C ASN A 41 -0.79 14.98 3.33
N THR A 42 -0.16 15.31 4.46
CA THR A 42 -0.24 14.54 5.71
C THR A 42 -1.35 15.01 6.65
N VAL A 43 -2.12 16.02 6.25
CA VAL A 43 -3.23 16.57 7.03
C VAL A 43 -4.54 16.08 6.43
N PRO A 44 -5.47 15.54 7.23
CA PRO A 44 -6.77 15.13 6.72
C PRO A 44 -7.50 16.29 6.04
N LYS A 45 -8.02 16.06 4.82
CA LYS A 45 -8.88 17.04 4.15
C LYS A 45 -10.30 16.92 4.66
N ILE A 46 -10.77 17.93 5.38
CA ILE A 46 -12.18 18.00 5.80
C ILE A 46 -12.93 18.95 4.88
N ASN A 47 -13.81 18.38 4.05
CA ASN A 47 -14.73 19.17 3.25
C ASN A 47 -15.56 20.10 4.17
N ASN A 48 -15.65 21.38 3.80
CA ASN A 48 -16.46 22.40 4.44
C ASN A 48 -15.95 22.90 5.81
N ILE A 49 -14.65 22.75 6.10
CA ILE A 49 -13.99 23.45 7.21
C ILE A 49 -12.97 24.45 6.64
N ASN A 50 -13.21 25.74 6.89
CA ASN A 50 -12.31 26.78 6.40
C ASN A 50 -11.12 26.94 7.34
N ILE A 51 -9.90 26.96 6.82
CA ILE A 51 -8.72 27.40 7.58
C ILE A 51 -8.57 28.90 7.31
N ILE A 52 -8.74 29.70 8.36
CA ILE A 52 -8.76 31.16 8.31
C ILE A 52 -7.50 31.65 9.01
N ALA A 53 -6.66 32.40 8.31
CA ALA A 53 -5.48 32.98 8.91
C ALA A 53 -5.80 34.37 9.50
N SER A 54 -5.20 34.66 10.67
CA SER A 54 -5.41 35.92 11.41
C SER A 54 -4.08 36.65 11.60
N ASN A 55 -3.98 37.86 11.03
CA ASN A 55 -2.83 38.74 11.28
C ASN A 55 -3.03 39.65 12.48
N ASN A 56 -4.30 39.98 12.79
CA ASN A 56 -4.64 40.90 13.87
C ASN A 56 -4.49 40.24 15.25
N GLU A 57 -4.53 38.91 15.31
CA GLU A 57 -4.29 38.13 16.53
C GLU A 57 -3.20 37.09 16.26
N PRO A 58 -1.91 37.48 16.27
CA PRO A 58 -0.80 36.60 15.86
C PRO A 58 -0.70 35.29 16.65
N ASN A 59 -1.09 35.29 17.93
CA ASN A 59 -1.03 34.13 18.82
C ASN A 59 -2.37 33.37 18.91
N LEU A 60 -3.35 33.68 18.06
CA LEU A 60 -4.64 32.99 18.07
C LEU A 60 -4.53 31.57 17.51
N PHE A 61 -5.05 30.61 18.24
CA PHE A 61 -5.50 29.34 17.66
C PHE A 61 -6.90 29.03 18.17
N LYS A 62 -7.89 29.01 17.26
CA LYS A 62 -9.29 28.84 17.63
C LYS A 62 -10.02 27.92 16.67
N ILE A 63 -10.64 26.88 17.21
CA ILE A 63 -11.51 25.94 16.49
C ILE A 63 -12.94 26.46 16.62
N ILE A 64 -13.60 26.71 15.49
CA ILE A 64 -15.03 27.02 15.43
C ILE A 64 -15.74 25.74 14.99
N PRO A 65 -16.44 25.04 15.91
CA PRO A 65 -16.96 23.70 15.64
C PRO A 65 -17.81 23.62 14.37
N ASN A 66 -17.51 22.64 13.50
CA ASN A 66 -18.12 22.41 12.19
C ASN A 66 -18.07 23.59 11.20
N LYS A 67 -17.23 24.60 11.41
CA LYS A 67 -17.15 25.77 10.53
C LYS A 67 -15.74 26.09 10.07
N SER A 68 -14.82 26.35 11.00
CA SER A 68 -13.49 26.83 10.65
C SER A 68 -12.45 26.59 11.73
N ILE A 69 -11.18 26.73 11.36
CA ILE A 69 -10.04 26.83 12.28
C ILE A 69 -9.38 28.16 11.99
N LYS A 70 -9.29 29.03 13.00
CA LYS A 70 -8.54 30.29 12.92
C LYS A 70 -7.13 30.08 13.47
N ILE A 71 -6.11 30.50 12.72
CA ILE A 71 -4.70 30.37 13.10
C ILE A 71 -3.95 31.67 12.87
N GLY A 72 -3.22 32.12 13.88
CA GLY A 72 -2.48 33.38 13.87
C GLY A 72 -1.14 33.30 13.14
N SER A 73 -0.63 34.43 12.68
CA SER A 73 0.65 34.52 11.96
C SER A 73 1.84 33.94 12.71
N SER A 74 1.90 34.04 14.05
CA SER A 74 3.01 33.51 14.85
C SER A 74 3.21 31.99 14.72
N PHE A 75 2.13 31.26 14.39
CA PHE A 75 2.15 29.84 14.06
C PHE A 75 2.54 29.62 12.61
N LEU A 76 1.97 30.39 11.68
CA LEU A 76 2.21 30.25 10.24
C LEU A 76 3.68 30.52 9.87
N ASP A 77 4.33 31.42 10.61
CA ASP A 77 5.78 31.68 10.51
C ASP A 77 6.63 30.47 10.95
N LYS A 78 6.02 29.44 11.56
CA LYS A 78 6.65 28.20 12.03
C LYS A 78 5.91 26.97 11.48
N PRO A 79 6.16 26.53 10.23
CA PRO A 79 5.40 25.54 9.49
C PRO A 79 5.19 24.22 10.21
N VAL A 80 6.23 23.70 10.87
CA VAL A 80 6.12 22.43 11.59
C VAL A 80 5.18 22.60 12.79
N LEU A 81 5.25 23.74 13.47
CA LEU A 81 4.34 24.08 14.56
C LEU A 81 2.90 24.27 14.05
N ALA A 82 2.72 25.05 12.98
CA ALA A 82 1.41 25.21 12.34
C ALA A 82 0.82 23.86 11.91
N LEU A 83 1.64 22.96 11.35
CA LEU A 83 1.22 21.62 10.95
C LEU A 83 0.71 20.80 12.14
N ILE A 84 1.40 20.85 13.29
CA ILE A 84 0.97 20.19 14.52
C ILE A 84 -0.39 20.73 15.02
N TYR A 85 -0.52 22.06 15.07
CA TYR A 85 -1.75 22.71 15.54
C TYR A 85 -2.93 22.48 14.59
N LEU A 86 -2.70 22.58 13.28
CA LEU A 86 -3.71 22.26 12.28
C LEU A 86 -4.10 20.79 12.33
N ARG A 87 -3.15 19.87 12.56
CA ARG A 87 -3.47 18.45 12.74
C ARG A 87 -4.41 18.25 13.92
N TYR A 88 -4.11 18.85 15.06
CA TYR A 88 -4.99 18.80 16.23
C TYR A 88 -6.38 19.35 15.91
N GLY A 89 -6.46 20.57 15.36
CA GLY A 89 -7.74 21.22 15.08
C GLY A 89 -8.59 20.45 14.08
N ILE A 90 -7.97 19.83 13.08
CA ILE A 90 -8.66 19.04 12.05
C ILE A 90 -9.17 17.74 12.63
N GLU A 91 -8.35 16.99 13.39
CA GLU A 91 -8.83 15.78 14.05
C GLU A 91 -9.96 16.11 15.05
N TRP A 92 -9.85 17.20 15.81
CA TRP A 92 -10.93 17.64 16.69
C TRP A 92 -12.25 17.82 15.93
N GLN A 93 -12.22 18.52 14.79
CA GLN A 93 -13.40 18.72 13.94
C GLN A 93 -13.95 17.40 13.39
N LEU A 94 -13.08 16.47 13.02
CA LEU A 94 -13.44 15.14 12.53
C LEU A 94 -14.20 14.34 13.60
N TRP A 95 -13.66 14.28 14.81
CA TRP A 95 -14.29 13.59 15.94
C TRP A 95 -15.59 14.27 16.37
N TYR A 96 -15.63 15.60 16.37
CA TYR A 96 -16.84 16.36 16.66
C TYR A 96 -17.94 16.10 15.63
N LYS A 97 -17.58 15.96 14.35
CA LYS A 97 -18.52 15.57 13.29
C LYS A 97 -18.99 14.12 13.46
N ALA A 98 -18.11 13.21 13.88
CA ALA A 98 -18.44 11.81 14.10
C ALA A 98 -19.43 11.59 15.26
N LEU A 99 -19.39 12.43 16.31
CA LEU A 99 -20.37 12.43 17.42
C LEU A 99 -21.81 12.68 16.97
N GLY A 100 -22.04 13.33 15.82
CA GLY A 100 -23.38 13.50 15.26
C GLY A 100 -24.29 14.38 16.12
N ARG A 101 -25.32 13.81 16.75
CA ARG A 101 -26.27 14.53 17.62
C ARG A 101 -25.80 14.63 19.08
N GLU A 102 -24.86 13.78 19.50
CA GLU A 102 -24.25 13.78 20.85
C GLU A 102 -23.12 14.82 20.93
N LYS A 103 -23.39 16.06 20.54
CA LYS A 103 -22.39 17.15 20.49
C LYS A 103 -21.96 17.67 21.86
N GLN A 104 -22.41 17.01 22.92
CA GLN A 104 -22.18 17.44 24.29
C GLN A 104 -20.83 16.94 24.83
N ASP A 105 -20.14 16.00 24.19
CA ASP A 105 -18.92 15.37 24.71
C ASP A 105 -17.62 15.90 24.05
N ALA A 106 -17.36 17.20 24.14
CA ALA A 106 -16.16 17.83 23.56
C ALA A 106 -14.83 17.24 24.10
N ALA A 107 -14.83 16.76 25.36
CA ALA A 107 -13.67 16.12 25.98
C ALA A 107 -13.20 14.86 25.20
N LEU A 108 -14.12 14.11 24.58
CA LEU A 108 -13.75 13.00 23.70
C LEU A 108 -12.99 13.51 22.48
N CYS A 109 -13.43 14.62 21.88
CA CYS A 109 -12.78 15.23 20.72
C CYS A 109 -11.37 15.70 21.07
N ASP A 110 -11.19 16.33 22.24
CA ASP A 110 -9.89 16.78 22.73
C ASP A 110 -8.92 15.60 22.92
N LEU A 111 -9.35 14.56 23.64
CA LEU A 111 -8.50 13.40 23.90
C LEU A 111 -8.14 12.67 22.59
N ALA A 112 -9.11 12.50 21.69
CA ALA A 112 -8.88 11.83 20.43
C ALA A 112 -7.93 12.65 19.52
N ALA A 113 -8.16 13.95 19.38
CA ALA A 113 -7.32 14.85 18.60
C ALA A 113 -5.90 14.89 19.15
N LEU A 114 -5.74 14.94 20.47
CA LEU A 114 -4.44 14.90 21.11
C LEU A 114 -3.71 13.59 20.83
N LYS A 115 -4.37 12.43 21.04
CA LYS A 115 -3.80 11.10 20.76
C LYS A 115 -3.35 10.96 19.31
N VAL A 116 -4.18 11.40 18.36
CA VAL A 116 -3.80 11.37 16.94
C VAL A 116 -2.58 12.25 16.69
N THR A 117 -2.57 13.47 17.24
CA THR A 117 -1.49 14.43 17.03
C THR A 117 -0.18 13.99 17.69
N GLN A 118 -0.23 13.32 18.84
CA GLN A 118 0.94 12.70 19.49
C GLN A 118 1.54 11.58 18.62
N VAL A 119 0.71 10.74 18.01
CA VAL A 119 1.19 9.71 17.08
C VAL A 119 1.76 10.35 15.81
N PHE A 120 1.11 11.38 15.28
CA PHE A 120 1.62 12.15 14.14
C PHE A 120 2.97 12.81 14.43
N TYR A 121 3.15 13.41 15.61
CA TYR A 121 4.43 13.97 16.05
C TYR A 121 5.55 12.93 16.05
N LYS A 122 5.27 11.69 16.50
CA LYS A 122 6.23 10.58 16.45
C LYS A 122 6.64 10.22 15.02
N LEU A 123 5.75 10.39 14.04
CA LEU A 123 6.02 10.13 12.62
C LEU A 123 6.77 11.27 11.90
N LEU A 124 6.92 12.44 12.52
CA LEU A 124 7.67 13.54 11.89
C LEU A 124 9.14 13.14 11.65
N PRO A 125 9.72 13.56 10.51
CA PRO A 125 11.16 13.44 10.28
C PRO A 125 11.96 14.06 11.42
N LYS A 126 13.15 13.52 11.69
CA LYS A 126 14.05 14.03 12.73
C LYS A 126 14.31 15.54 12.60
N GLU A 127 14.62 16.01 11.40
CA GLU A 127 14.87 17.43 11.10
C GLU A 127 13.66 18.34 11.43
N ASP A 128 12.44 17.81 11.30
CA ASP A 128 11.23 18.57 11.62
C ASP A 128 10.96 18.60 13.12
N LYS A 129 11.27 17.50 13.84
CA LYS A 129 11.22 17.49 15.31
C LYS A 129 12.23 18.47 15.91
N GLU A 130 13.44 18.55 15.35
CA GLU A 130 14.49 19.48 15.81
C GLU A 130 14.02 20.95 15.75
N LYS A 131 13.26 21.34 14.72
CA LYS A 131 12.66 22.69 14.60
C LYS A 131 11.64 23.01 15.69
N LEU A 132 11.14 22.00 16.41
CA LEU A 132 10.15 22.16 17.47
C LEU A 132 10.79 22.22 18.88
N ASN A 133 12.03 21.78 19.06
CA ASN A 133 12.63 21.56 20.38
C ASN A 133 12.59 22.80 21.28
N ASN A 134 12.97 23.97 20.75
CA ASN A 134 13.10 25.23 21.50
C ASN A 134 11.82 26.08 21.51
N LEU A 135 10.71 25.55 21.01
CA LEU A 135 9.42 26.24 21.01
C LEU A 135 8.61 25.89 22.26
N ASN A 136 8.06 26.91 22.92
CA ASN A 136 7.19 26.79 24.08
C ASN A 136 5.77 27.22 23.70
N PHE A 137 4.88 26.24 23.58
CA PHE A 137 3.51 26.39 23.09
C PHE A 137 2.66 25.33 23.79
N SER A 138 1.61 25.73 24.48
CA SER A 138 0.90 24.86 25.45
C SER A 138 0.47 23.50 24.88
N LEU A 139 -0.04 23.44 23.65
CA LEU A 139 -0.41 22.17 23.01
C LEU A 139 0.82 21.35 22.61
N LEU A 140 1.87 22.00 22.08
CA LEU A 140 3.11 21.34 21.72
C LEU A 140 3.78 20.70 22.95
N ASP A 141 3.76 21.38 24.09
CA ASP A 141 4.38 20.87 25.32
C ASP A 141 3.66 19.62 25.83
N ILE A 142 2.32 19.57 25.76
CA ILE A 142 1.55 18.35 26.05
C ILE A 142 1.89 17.22 25.06
N ILE A 143 2.00 17.54 23.77
CA ILE A 143 2.35 16.56 22.73
C ILE A 143 3.75 15.99 22.98
N LYS A 144 4.73 16.84 23.35
CA LYS A 144 6.11 16.44 23.64
C LYS A 144 6.22 15.56 24.88
N LYS A 145 5.44 15.82 25.93
CA LYS A 145 5.38 14.95 27.12
C LYS A 145 5.00 13.52 26.72
N GLY A 146 4.13 13.38 25.72
CA GLY A 146 3.76 12.08 25.15
C GLY A 146 2.95 11.18 26.09
N GLU A 147 2.51 11.72 27.23
CA GLU A 147 1.63 11.07 28.18
C GLU A 147 0.18 11.17 27.70
N ASP A 148 -0.58 10.10 27.91
CA ASP A 148 -2.02 10.13 27.69
C ASP A 148 -2.68 10.99 28.77
N LEU A 149 -3.51 11.94 28.37
CA LEU A 149 -4.35 12.64 29.36
C LEU A 149 -5.28 11.61 30.03
N PRO A 150 -5.51 11.76 31.35
CA PRO A 150 -6.44 10.89 32.06
C PRO A 150 -7.83 11.01 31.44
N THR A 151 -8.61 9.93 31.55
CA THR A 151 -10.03 9.93 31.15
C THR A 151 -10.91 10.73 32.11
N GLU A 152 -10.34 11.13 33.25
CA GLU A 152 -10.89 12.05 34.25
C GLU A 152 -10.44 13.48 33.96
N TYR A 153 -11.16 14.48 34.50
CA TYR A 153 -10.84 15.89 34.27
C TYR A 153 -9.46 16.26 34.83
N ALA A 154 -8.67 16.95 34.03
CA ALA A 154 -7.34 17.46 34.36
C ALA A 154 -7.20 18.92 33.89
N ALA A 155 -6.25 19.66 34.47
CA ALA A 155 -6.05 21.08 34.16
C ALA A 155 -5.78 21.33 32.66
N GLU A 156 -5.18 20.37 31.97
CA GLU A 156 -4.94 20.37 30.54
C GLU A 156 -6.22 20.47 29.72
N TYR A 157 -7.35 19.90 30.18
CA TYR A 157 -8.64 20.03 29.48
C TYR A 157 -9.15 21.46 29.49
N ALA A 158 -8.95 22.22 30.57
CA ALA A 158 -9.32 23.64 30.61
C ALA A 158 -8.57 24.45 29.53
N MET A 159 -7.29 24.11 29.30
CA MET A 159 -6.49 24.72 28.24
C MET A 159 -7.00 24.36 26.85
N LEU A 160 -7.28 23.07 26.59
CA LEU A 160 -7.79 22.61 25.29
C LEU A 160 -9.19 23.19 24.99
N GLN A 161 -10.04 23.31 26.01
CA GLN A 161 -11.36 23.93 25.91
C GLN A 161 -11.30 25.39 25.46
N ASN A 162 -10.23 26.13 25.76
CA ASN A 162 -10.06 27.50 25.28
C ASN A 162 -9.92 27.57 23.75
N PHE A 163 -9.43 26.51 23.10
CA PHE A 163 -9.33 26.49 21.65
C PHE A 163 -10.70 26.46 20.97
N HIS A 164 -11.71 25.80 21.55
CA HIS A 164 -13.03 25.66 20.90
C HIS A 164 -14.19 26.35 21.64
N GLY A 165 -13.99 26.79 22.88
CA GLY A 165 -14.97 27.54 23.68
C GLY A 165 -16.17 26.73 24.19
N LEU A 166 -16.11 25.38 24.12
CA LEU A 166 -17.16 24.52 24.70
C LEU A 166 -16.71 24.12 26.10
N ARG A 167 -17.41 24.61 27.13
CA ARG A 167 -17.10 24.27 28.53
C ARG A 167 -17.86 23.01 28.93
N ASN A 168 -17.13 21.93 29.12
CA ASN A 168 -17.66 20.71 29.72
C ASN A 168 -17.03 20.57 31.10
N LEU A 169 -17.80 20.85 32.15
CA LEU A 169 -17.28 20.92 33.51
C LEU A 169 -17.24 19.55 34.21
N ASP A 170 -18.05 18.55 33.80
CA ASP A 170 -18.27 17.33 34.61
C ASP A 170 -18.35 15.99 33.83
N GLN A 171 -17.78 15.85 32.63
CA GLN A 171 -17.96 14.61 31.85
C GLN A 171 -16.76 13.66 31.89
N ILE A 172 -16.97 12.51 32.50
CA ILE A 172 -16.08 11.33 32.44
C ILE A 172 -16.24 10.68 31.05
N ILE A 173 -15.13 10.38 30.39
CA ILE A 173 -15.16 9.62 29.12
C ILE A 173 -15.80 8.26 29.37
N LYS A 174 -16.89 7.97 28.65
CA LYS A 174 -17.64 6.71 28.77
C LYS A 174 -16.66 5.53 28.59
N PRO A 175 -16.61 4.53 29.49
CA PRO A 175 -15.67 3.41 29.38
C PRO A 175 -15.71 2.68 28.03
N GLN A 176 -16.90 2.61 27.41
CA GLN A 176 -17.11 2.03 26.08
C GLN A 176 -16.37 2.75 24.93
N TRP A 177 -15.91 3.99 25.13
CA TRP A 177 -15.17 4.76 24.13
C TRP A 177 -13.65 4.55 24.20
N LYS A 178 -13.13 4.02 25.31
CA LYS A 178 -11.70 3.75 25.47
C LYS A 178 -11.15 2.84 24.35
N PRO A 179 -11.79 1.71 23.99
CA PRO A 179 -11.33 0.90 22.85
C PRO A 179 -11.36 1.67 21.52
N ILE A 180 -12.31 2.58 21.32
CA ILE A 180 -12.43 3.39 20.10
C ILE A 180 -11.23 4.34 20.00
N LEU A 181 -10.86 5.00 21.10
CA LEU A 181 -9.70 5.88 21.16
C LEU A 181 -8.40 5.12 20.92
N GLU A 182 -8.21 3.97 21.56
CA GLU A 182 -7.00 3.16 21.44
C GLU A 182 -6.74 2.70 20.00
N ASN A 183 -7.81 2.34 19.28
CA ASN A 183 -7.71 1.73 17.95
C ASN A 183 -7.89 2.72 16.79
N LEU A 184 -8.74 3.75 16.93
CA LEU A 184 -9.13 4.64 15.83
C LEU A 184 -8.65 6.09 15.98
N ALA A 185 -8.23 6.52 17.18
CA ALA A 185 -7.56 7.83 17.39
C ALA A 185 -6.08 7.74 16.97
N LYS A 186 -5.88 7.32 15.72
CA LYS A 186 -4.59 7.22 15.04
C LYS A 186 -4.67 7.93 13.68
N PRO A 187 -3.57 8.52 13.20
CA PRO A 187 -3.49 9.07 11.86
C PRO A 187 -3.80 8.01 10.79
N THR A 188 -4.43 8.38 9.68
CA THR A 188 -4.65 7.45 8.56
C THR A 188 -3.32 6.90 8.04
N GLU A 189 -2.29 7.73 7.92
CA GLU A 189 -0.92 7.31 7.55
C GLU A 189 -0.33 6.31 8.55
N TYR A 190 -0.61 6.43 9.85
CA TYR A 190 -0.18 5.45 10.84
C TYR A 190 -0.91 4.11 10.64
N LEU A 191 -2.23 4.16 10.44
CA LEU A 191 -3.02 2.95 10.20
C LEU A 191 -2.56 2.22 8.94
N LEU A 192 -2.23 2.95 7.87
CA LEU A 192 -1.69 2.35 6.65
C LEU A 192 -0.38 1.57 6.88
N MET A 193 0.34 1.84 7.99
CA MET A 193 1.56 1.12 8.38
C MET A 193 1.37 0.07 9.49
N SER A 194 0.18 -0.06 10.07
CA SER A 194 -0.04 -0.98 11.19
C SER A 194 -0.51 -2.37 10.71
N GLY A 195 -0.40 -3.37 11.59
CA GLY A 195 -0.92 -4.72 11.31
C GLY A 195 -0.21 -5.42 10.15
N GLY A 196 1.12 -5.37 10.15
CA GLY A 196 2.03 -6.08 9.25
C GLY A 196 3.36 -6.36 9.98
N ASP A 197 4.32 -6.97 9.30
CA ASP A 197 5.66 -7.21 9.87
C ASP A 197 6.64 -6.05 9.60
N LEU A 198 7.90 -6.20 10.03
CA LEU A 198 8.97 -5.21 9.93
C LEU A 198 9.20 -4.62 8.52
N ARG A 199 8.79 -5.28 7.43
CA ARG A 199 8.95 -4.70 6.09
C ARG A 199 7.98 -3.55 5.82
N LEU A 200 6.92 -3.39 6.64
CA LEU A 200 5.99 -2.25 6.58
C LEU A 200 6.49 -1.02 7.36
N ASN A 201 7.45 -1.20 8.28
CA ASN A 201 8.06 -0.10 9.03
C ASN A 201 8.75 0.89 8.09
N ILE A 202 8.65 2.18 8.42
CA ILE A 202 9.33 3.26 7.69
C ILE A 202 10.65 3.63 8.38
N ASP A 203 11.62 4.06 7.59
CA ASP A 203 12.84 4.68 8.12
C ASP A 203 12.58 6.13 8.60
N GLU A 204 13.34 6.62 9.57
CA GLU A 204 13.10 7.95 10.17
C GLU A 204 13.56 9.14 9.31
N PHE A 205 14.32 8.89 8.24
CA PHE A 205 14.93 9.92 7.41
C PHE A 205 14.11 10.18 6.14
N GLN A 206 13.99 9.16 5.30
CA GLN A 206 13.25 9.20 4.03
C GLN A 206 11.76 8.91 4.21
N LEU A 207 11.35 8.39 5.38
CA LEU A 207 9.98 7.92 5.66
C LEU A 207 9.51 6.84 4.68
N LEU A 208 10.44 6.05 4.14
CA LEU A 208 10.18 4.97 3.20
C LEU A 208 10.24 3.63 3.92
N ASN A 209 9.36 2.71 3.55
CA ASN A 209 9.48 1.33 3.97
C ASN A 209 10.45 0.54 3.08
N LYS A 210 10.64 -0.76 3.38
CA LYS A 210 11.52 -1.63 2.60
C LYS A 210 11.14 -1.75 1.12
N TYR A 211 9.96 -1.32 0.71
CA TYR A 211 9.52 -1.29 -0.70
C TYR A 211 9.71 0.07 -1.38
N GLY A 212 10.27 1.08 -0.71
CA GLY A 212 10.39 2.44 -1.26
C GLY A 212 9.06 3.21 -1.25
N CYS A 213 8.09 2.80 -0.42
CA CYS A 213 6.78 3.44 -0.30
C CYS A 213 6.65 4.26 0.99
N ARG A 214 5.88 5.35 0.92
CA ARG A 214 5.44 6.15 2.07
C ARG A 214 3.99 5.83 2.46
N PRO A 215 3.59 6.08 3.71
CA PRO A 215 2.23 5.87 4.19
C PRO A 215 1.27 7.02 3.86
N PHE A 216 1.74 8.03 3.15
CA PHE A 216 0.99 9.18 2.66
C PHE A 216 1.39 9.47 1.21
N PRO A 217 0.62 10.30 0.48
CA PRO A 217 0.88 10.59 -0.92
C PRO A 217 2.29 11.16 -1.19
N ARG A 218 2.90 10.67 -2.28
CA ARG A 218 4.26 11.06 -2.72
C ARG A 218 4.24 11.63 -4.15
N PRO A 219 3.55 12.76 -4.40
CA PRO A 219 3.36 13.31 -5.74
C PRO A 219 4.66 13.80 -6.40
N GLU A 220 5.73 14.00 -5.63
CA GLU A 220 7.01 14.45 -6.15
C GLU A 220 7.84 13.33 -6.83
N ALA A 221 7.42 12.07 -6.72
CA ALA A 221 8.13 10.93 -7.26
C ALA A 221 7.41 10.30 -8.47
N PHE A 222 8.13 10.19 -9.60
CA PHE A 222 7.66 9.44 -10.76
C PHE A 222 7.64 7.96 -10.42
N THR A 223 6.46 7.33 -10.48
CA THR A 223 6.25 6.01 -9.87
C THR A 223 5.71 4.98 -10.86
N PHE A 224 6.54 3.99 -11.20
CA PHE A 224 6.22 2.84 -12.06
C PHE A 224 6.66 1.51 -11.42
N ALA A 225 6.50 1.43 -10.09
CA ALA A 225 6.92 0.31 -9.24
C ALA A 225 5.81 -0.74 -8.99
N SER A 226 4.74 -0.75 -9.80
CA SER A 226 3.52 -1.55 -9.59
C SER A 226 3.72 -3.07 -9.70
N SER A 227 4.92 -3.55 -10.03
CA SER A 227 5.29 -4.98 -9.91
C SER A 227 5.81 -5.35 -8.51
N THR A 228 6.03 -4.35 -7.64
CA THR A 228 6.46 -4.48 -6.24
C THR A 228 5.45 -3.85 -5.29
N ALA A 229 5.39 -2.51 -5.23
CA ALA A 229 4.43 -1.72 -4.45
C ALA A 229 4.50 -0.24 -4.86
N THR A 230 3.42 0.51 -4.58
CA THR A 230 3.34 1.97 -4.81
C THR A 230 2.87 2.68 -3.53
N SER A 231 3.28 3.94 -3.35
CA SER A 231 2.74 4.78 -2.26
C SER A 231 1.27 5.12 -2.54
N VAL A 232 0.47 5.25 -1.49
CA VAL A 232 -0.95 5.62 -1.60
C VAL A 232 -1.12 6.91 -2.42
N SER A 233 -2.14 6.98 -3.27
CA SER A 233 -2.43 8.21 -4.03
C SER A 233 -3.13 9.26 -3.16
N ASN A 234 -3.11 10.52 -3.57
CA ASN A 234 -3.91 11.57 -2.90
C ASN A 234 -5.40 11.19 -2.86
N PHE A 235 -5.93 10.67 -3.98
CA PHE A 235 -7.33 10.31 -4.09
C PHE A 235 -7.72 9.16 -3.15
N ALA A 236 -6.91 8.09 -3.12
CA ALA A 236 -7.15 6.95 -2.25
C ALA A 236 -6.98 7.32 -0.78
N PHE A 237 -5.95 8.10 -0.42
CA PHE A 237 -5.71 8.56 0.95
C PHE A 237 -6.91 9.37 1.49
N ASP A 238 -7.41 10.34 0.71
CA ASP A 238 -8.57 11.15 1.07
C ASP A 238 -9.85 10.30 1.26
N LYS A 239 -10.01 9.23 0.47
CA LYS A 239 -11.15 8.30 0.60
C LYS A 239 -11.00 7.37 1.80
N THR A 240 -9.79 6.93 2.11
CA THR A 240 -9.50 6.10 3.28
C THR A 240 -9.66 6.85 4.59
N ASP A 241 -9.26 8.13 4.66
CA ASP A 241 -9.51 8.94 5.86
C ASP A 241 -11.02 9.18 6.09
N LYS A 242 -11.80 9.33 5.01
CA LYS A 242 -13.27 9.34 5.08
C LYS A 242 -13.83 8.01 5.57
N ALA A 243 -13.28 6.88 5.14
CA ALA A 243 -13.67 5.56 5.62
C ALA A 243 -13.36 5.37 7.12
N ARG A 244 -12.19 5.84 7.59
CA ARG A 244 -11.84 5.90 9.02
C ARG A 244 -12.86 6.72 9.80
N THR A 245 -13.24 7.90 9.30
CA THR A 245 -14.26 8.76 9.92
C THR A 245 -15.61 8.06 10.05
N ILE A 246 -16.05 7.36 9.01
CA ILE A 246 -17.31 6.58 9.02
C ILE A 246 -17.21 5.44 10.05
N LEU A 247 -16.07 4.77 10.15
CA LEU A 247 -15.85 3.71 11.14
C LEU A 247 -15.88 4.27 12.57
N ILE A 248 -15.26 5.43 12.83
CA ILE A 248 -15.35 6.13 14.12
C ILE A 248 -16.81 6.43 14.45
N GLN A 249 -17.54 7.07 13.54
CA GLN A 249 -18.94 7.43 13.73
C GLN A 249 -19.81 6.21 14.03
N ASN A 250 -19.62 5.11 13.31
CA ASN A 250 -20.36 3.88 13.54
C ASN A 250 -19.97 3.26 14.90
N SER A 251 -18.68 3.26 15.25
CA SER A 251 -18.20 2.73 16.53
C SER A 251 -18.78 3.48 17.73
N LEU A 252 -18.92 4.81 17.62
CA LEU A 252 -19.55 5.62 18.67
C LEU A 252 -21.05 5.31 18.85
N LYS A 253 -21.75 4.94 17.77
CA LYS A 253 -23.19 4.65 17.80
C LYS A 253 -23.56 3.25 18.28
N LYS A 254 -22.79 2.23 17.89
CA LYS A 254 -23.16 0.81 18.16
C LYS A 254 -22.05 -0.01 18.82
N GLY A 255 -20.93 0.61 19.18
CA GLY A 255 -19.77 -0.06 19.75
C GLY A 255 -18.74 -0.48 18.69
N LEU A 256 -17.47 -0.54 19.11
CA LEU A 256 -16.32 -0.80 18.24
C LEU A 256 -16.40 -2.15 17.52
N LYS A 257 -16.77 -3.22 18.24
CA LYS A 257 -16.77 -4.59 17.73
C LYS A 257 -17.72 -4.75 16.55
N ASP A 258 -18.99 -4.38 16.74
CA ASP A 258 -20.03 -4.52 15.71
C ASP A 258 -19.78 -3.60 14.52
N ALA A 259 -19.34 -2.35 14.78
CA ALA A 259 -18.93 -1.43 13.72
C ALA A 259 -17.76 -1.95 12.89
N THR A 260 -16.78 -2.59 13.51
CA THR A 260 -15.62 -3.13 12.80
C THR A 260 -15.96 -4.38 12.00
N ILE A 261 -16.81 -5.27 12.52
CA ILE A 261 -17.29 -6.46 11.80
C ILE A 261 -18.06 -6.02 10.55
N GLU A 262 -19.02 -5.10 10.68
CA GLU A 262 -19.79 -4.60 9.54
C GLU A 262 -18.89 -3.88 8.51
N PHE A 263 -17.89 -3.12 8.97
CA PHE A 263 -16.94 -2.46 8.09
C PHE A 263 -16.09 -3.47 7.30
N SER A 264 -15.57 -4.50 7.96
CA SER A 264 -14.81 -5.58 7.33
C SER A 264 -15.64 -6.33 6.28
N GLU A 265 -16.89 -6.69 6.59
CA GLU A 265 -17.78 -7.35 5.63
C GLU A 265 -18.17 -6.43 4.46
N SER A 266 -18.40 -5.14 4.73
CA SER A 266 -18.62 -4.13 3.67
C SER A 266 -17.42 -3.99 2.74
N LEU A 267 -16.19 -4.04 3.27
CA LEU A 267 -14.97 -4.04 2.46
C LEU A 267 -14.86 -5.31 1.60
N LYS A 268 -15.15 -6.50 2.15
CA LYS A 268 -15.17 -7.74 1.38
C LYS A 268 -16.21 -7.66 0.25
N ASN A 269 -17.41 -7.12 0.51
CA ASN A 269 -18.45 -6.92 -0.50
C ASN A 269 -18.02 -5.90 -1.57
N SER A 270 -17.33 -4.84 -1.18
CA SER A 270 -16.79 -3.86 -2.12
C SER A 270 -15.72 -4.48 -3.01
N LEU A 271 -14.83 -5.32 -2.46
CA LEU A 271 -13.86 -6.09 -3.23
C LEU A 271 -14.53 -7.08 -4.19
N ARG A 272 -15.59 -7.77 -3.74
CA ARG A 272 -16.40 -8.65 -4.60
C ARG A 272 -16.96 -7.89 -5.79
N LYS A 273 -17.56 -6.73 -5.54
CA LYS A 273 -18.12 -5.88 -6.59
C LYS A 273 -17.05 -5.40 -7.57
N ALA A 274 -15.91 -4.90 -7.08
CA ALA A 274 -14.83 -4.37 -7.91
C ALA A 274 -14.22 -5.44 -8.83
N LEU A 275 -14.05 -6.67 -8.34
CA LEU A 275 -13.44 -7.78 -9.08
C LEU A 275 -14.46 -8.76 -9.67
N LYS A 276 -15.77 -8.47 -9.57
CA LYS A 276 -16.89 -9.35 -9.94
C LYS A 276 -16.74 -10.78 -9.41
N ILE A 277 -16.33 -10.91 -8.14
CA ILE A 277 -16.25 -12.19 -7.44
C ILE A 277 -17.66 -12.60 -7.02
N ASN A 278 -18.00 -13.86 -7.23
CA ASN A 278 -19.29 -14.42 -6.81
C ASN A 278 -19.42 -14.37 -5.26
N ASP A 279 -20.59 -13.97 -4.76
CA ASP A 279 -20.91 -13.84 -3.33
C ASP A 279 -20.72 -15.13 -2.53
N GLU A 280 -20.82 -16.29 -3.18
CA GLU A 280 -20.59 -17.59 -2.53
C GLU A 280 -19.11 -17.87 -2.23
N CYS A 281 -18.19 -17.10 -2.84
CA CYS A 281 -16.77 -17.17 -2.54
C CYS A 281 -16.45 -16.45 -1.23
N GLN A 282 -15.56 -17.05 -0.45
CA GLN A 282 -15.06 -16.47 0.78
C GLN A 282 -13.80 -15.65 0.54
N ILE A 283 -13.65 -14.57 1.30
CA ILE A 283 -12.47 -13.70 1.25
C ILE A 283 -11.86 -13.67 2.65
N ILE A 284 -10.57 -14.01 2.73
CA ILE A 284 -9.75 -13.87 3.93
C ILE A 284 -8.79 -12.72 3.66
N PHE A 285 -8.84 -11.66 4.46
CA PHE A 285 -7.83 -10.63 4.37
C PHE A 285 -6.51 -11.13 4.96
N SER A 286 -5.42 -10.70 4.35
CA SER A 286 -4.08 -11.12 4.67
C SER A 286 -3.15 -9.91 4.64
N PRO A 287 -2.17 -9.82 5.55
CA PRO A 287 -1.18 -8.75 5.48
C PRO A 287 -0.41 -8.76 4.15
N SER A 288 0.00 -9.91 3.61
CA SER A 288 0.77 -9.96 2.36
C SER A 288 0.53 -11.26 1.57
N GLY A 289 1.07 -11.35 0.36
CA GLY A 289 1.07 -12.61 -0.40
C GLY A 289 1.81 -13.75 0.33
N THR A 290 2.86 -13.43 1.10
CA THR A 290 3.57 -14.42 1.93
C THR A 290 2.70 -14.91 3.09
N ASP A 291 1.97 -14.00 3.74
CA ASP A 291 1.00 -14.38 4.78
C ASP A 291 -0.14 -15.23 4.19
N SER A 292 -0.60 -14.93 2.96
CA SER A 292 -1.58 -15.76 2.27
C SER A 292 -1.04 -17.18 1.99
N ALA A 293 0.25 -17.33 1.67
CA ALA A 293 0.88 -18.65 1.56
C ALA A 293 0.86 -19.41 2.90
N LEU A 294 1.10 -18.72 4.03
CA LEU A 294 0.97 -19.34 5.36
C LEU A 294 -0.48 -19.71 5.69
N GLN A 295 -1.47 -18.90 5.30
CA GLN A 295 -2.89 -19.24 5.44
C GLN A 295 -3.24 -20.49 4.63
N ILE A 296 -2.74 -20.61 3.40
CA ILE A 296 -2.91 -21.81 2.57
C ILE A 296 -2.29 -23.02 3.27
N ALA A 297 -1.03 -22.94 3.71
CA ALA A 297 -0.36 -24.03 4.40
C ALA A 297 -1.17 -24.50 5.62
N ALA A 298 -1.69 -23.55 6.42
CA ALA A 298 -2.52 -23.82 7.58
C ALA A 298 -3.85 -24.50 7.25
N ILE A 299 -4.54 -24.04 6.18
CA ILE A 299 -5.77 -24.65 5.70
C ILE A 299 -5.48 -26.09 5.24
N THR A 300 -4.39 -26.32 4.51
CA THR A 300 -4.00 -27.65 4.04
C THR A 300 -3.80 -28.63 5.20
N GLN A 301 -3.20 -28.18 6.31
CA GLN A 301 -2.98 -29.01 7.50
C GLN A 301 -4.27 -29.63 8.05
N ILE A 302 -5.40 -28.93 7.95
CA ILE A 302 -6.68 -29.36 8.53
C ILE A 302 -7.58 -30.08 7.52
N VAL A 303 -7.49 -29.78 6.23
CA VAL A 303 -8.36 -30.40 5.22
C VAL A 303 -7.85 -31.75 4.71
N SER A 304 -6.57 -32.06 4.90
CA SER A 304 -5.97 -33.31 4.45
C SER A 304 -5.32 -34.08 5.60
N ASN A 305 -5.71 -35.34 5.76
CA ASN A 305 -5.06 -36.27 6.68
C ASN A 305 -3.84 -36.98 6.05
N LYS A 306 -3.63 -36.81 4.73
CA LYS A 306 -2.46 -37.36 4.03
C LYS A 306 -1.20 -36.57 4.38
N GLU A 307 -0.04 -37.13 4.07
CA GLU A 307 1.19 -36.34 3.95
C GLU A 307 1.02 -35.30 2.83
N ILE A 308 1.59 -34.12 3.02
CA ILE A 308 1.38 -32.95 2.16
C ILE A 308 2.67 -32.65 1.42
N THR A 309 2.56 -32.40 0.12
CA THR A 309 3.64 -31.87 -0.69
C THR A 309 3.15 -30.62 -1.41
N HIS A 310 3.83 -29.51 -1.16
CA HIS A 310 3.65 -28.27 -1.92
C HIS A 310 4.52 -28.32 -3.17
N VAL A 311 3.93 -28.09 -4.34
CA VAL A 311 4.66 -27.89 -5.60
C VAL A 311 4.60 -26.39 -5.91
N LEU A 312 5.72 -25.69 -5.71
CA LEU A 312 5.83 -24.24 -5.86
C LEU A 312 6.44 -23.89 -7.22
N VAL A 313 5.59 -23.50 -8.16
CA VAL A 313 6.01 -23.01 -9.48
C VAL A 313 6.48 -21.56 -9.38
N ALA A 314 7.49 -21.21 -10.17
CA ALA A 314 8.16 -19.92 -10.14
C ALA A 314 8.77 -19.57 -8.77
N SER A 315 9.37 -20.57 -8.12
CA SER A 315 9.94 -20.43 -6.76
C SER A 315 11.02 -19.34 -6.63
N ASP A 316 11.71 -19.00 -7.72
CA ASP A 316 12.69 -17.93 -7.88
C ASP A 316 12.05 -16.54 -8.04
N GLU A 317 10.80 -16.48 -8.47
CA GLU A 317 10.07 -15.23 -8.77
C GLU A 317 8.81 -15.01 -7.91
N THR A 318 8.64 -15.78 -6.84
CA THR A 318 7.66 -15.54 -5.77
C THR A 318 8.23 -14.63 -4.67
N GLY A 319 7.44 -14.34 -3.62
CA GLY A 319 7.96 -13.65 -2.44
C GLY A 319 8.99 -14.51 -1.69
N SER A 320 10.11 -13.93 -1.25
CA SER A 320 11.22 -14.69 -0.64
C SER A 320 10.84 -15.48 0.63
N GLY A 321 9.78 -15.07 1.33
CA GLY A 321 9.24 -15.79 2.48
C GLY A 321 8.26 -16.92 2.15
N VAL A 322 7.80 -17.05 0.90
CA VAL A 322 6.78 -18.04 0.51
C VAL A 322 7.24 -19.48 0.76
N PRO A 323 8.48 -19.90 0.40
CA PRO A 323 8.95 -21.25 0.72
C PRO A 323 8.87 -21.59 2.22
N ALA A 324 9.34 -20.69 3.09
CA ALA A 324 9.29 -20.89 4.54
C ALA A 324 7.86 -20.95 5.07
N ALA A 325 6.98 -20.04 4.59
CA ALA A 325 5.57 -20.02 4.95
C ALA A 325 4.86 -21.34 4.61
N LEU A 326 5.13 -21.92 3.43
CA LEU A 326 4.55 -23.19 3.00
C LEU A 326 5.03 -24.38 3.84
N MET A 327 6.27 -24.33 4.33
CA MET A 327 6.80 -25.35 5.26
C MET A 327 6.31 -25.17 6.71
N GLY A 328 5.45 -24.18 6.97
CA GLY A 328 4.98 -23.86 8.32
C GLY A 328 6.07 -23.26 9.20
N CYS A 329 7.01 -22.51 8.62
CA CYS A 329 8.12 -21.86 9.32
C CYS A 329 7.94 -20.33 9.34
N HIS A 330 8.51 -19.69 10.36
CA HIS A 330 8.56 -18.23 10.46
C HIS A 330 9.41 -17.66 9.31
N PHE A 331 8.85 -16.75 8.49
CA PHE A 331 9.54 -16.19 7.32
C PHE A 331 10.20 -14.83 7.56
N GLU A 332 9.92 -14.20 8.71
CA GLU A 332 10.50 -12.96 9.22
C GLU A 332 10.69 -13.05 10.74
N ASN A 333 11.38 -12.08 11.34
CA ASN A 333 11.63 -12.04 12.78
C ASN A 333 10.48 -11.40 13.60
N THR A 334 9.38 -11.07 12.94
CA THR A 334 8.19 -10.51 13.57
C THR A 334 6.97 -10.99 12.81
N SER A 335 5.93 -11.40 13.54
CA SER A 335 4.66 -11.78 12.93
C SER A 335 3.82 -10.55 12.54
N ALA A 336 2.71 -10.77 11.81
CA ALA A 336 1.81 -9.70 11.42
C ALA A 336 1.05 -9.03 12.60
N LEU A 337 0.98 -9.70 13.75
CA LEU A 337 0.45 -9.12 15.00
C LEU A 337 1.57 -8.58 15.90
N ASN A 338 2.76 -8.35 15.34
CA ASN A 338 3.92 -7.76 16.01
C ASN A 338 4.52 -8.62 17.15
N TYR A 339 4.36 -9.94 17.10
CA TYR A 339 5.05 -10.83 18.03
C TYR A 339 6.50 -11.06 17.56
N PRO A 340 7.50 -10.97 18.45
CA PRO A 340 8.86 -11.36 18.13
C PRO A 340 8.92 -12.88 17.88
N VAL A 341 9.50 -13.27 16.76
CA VAL A 341 9.69 -14.67 16.35
C VAL A 341 11.07 -14.81 15.72
N LYS A 342 11.54 -16.05 15.52
CA LYS A 342 12.83 -16.29 14.89
C LYS A 342 12.64 -16.86 13.49
N LYS A 343 13.11 -16.13 12.48
CA LYS A 343 13.05 -16.57 11.09
C LYS A 343 13.72 -17.93 10.91
N GLY A 344 13.03 -18.85 10.23
CA GLY A 344 13.48 -20.22 9.97
C GLY A 344 12.93 -21.26 10.96
N ASP A 345 12.54 -20.86 12.17
CA ASP A 345 11.99 -21.79 13.16
C ASP A 345 10.59 -22.27 12.75
N LYS A 346 10.23 -23.51 13.15
CA LYS A 346 8.91 -24.10 12.88
C LYS A 346 7.84 -23.43 13.72
N ILE A 347 6.71 -23.09 13.11
CA ILE A 347 5.53 -22.55 13.79
C ILE A 347 4.82 -23.70 14.53
N LYS A 348 4.53 -23.49 15.82
CA LYS A 348 3.87 -24.49 16.67
C LYS A 348 2.57 -25.02 16.05
N GLY A 349 2.42 -26.35 16.04
CA GLY A 349 1.21 -27.04 15.57
C GLY A 349 1.18 -27.37 14.08
N PHE A 350 2.19 -26.99 13.29
CA PHE A 350 2.34 -27.47 11.92
C PHE A 350 2.98 -28.86 11.88
N ARG A 351 2.40 -29.78 11.12
CA ARG A 351 3.07 -31.06 10.76
C ARG A 351 4.14 -30.81 9.71
N ASP A 352 4.98 -31.82 9.49
CA ASP A 352 5.96 -31.80 8.41
C ASP A 352 5.30 -31.98 7.04
N VAL A 353 5.89 -31.31 6.06
CA VAL A 353 5.43 -31.25 4.67
C VAL A 353 6.66 -31.18 3.78
N ASP A 354 6.51 -31.65 2.55
CA ASP A 354 7.53 -31.49 1.53
C ASP A 354 7.27 -30.27 0.65
N LEU A 355 8.34 -29.69 0.12
CA LEU A 355 8.28 -28.56 -0.80
C LEU A 355 9.15 -28.85 -2.02
N ILE A 356 8.51 -29.07 -3.16
CA ILE A 356 9.16 -29.15 -4.46
C ILE A 356 9.17 -27.75 -5.07
N LYS A 357 10.35 -27.24 -5.40
CA LYS A 357 10.53 -25.92 -6.01
C LYS A 357 10.80 -26.07 -7.50
N ILE A 358 10.00 -25.42 -8.32
CA ILE A 358 10.19 -25.35 -9.77
C ILE A 358 10.52 -23.90 -10.11
N PRO A 359 11.81 -23.54 -10.31
CA PRO A 359 12.17 -22.20 -10.75
C PRO A 359 11.70 -21.97 -12.19
N LEU A 360 11.47 -20.72 -12.59
CA LEU A 360 11.22 -20.38 -14.00
C LEU A 360 12.50 -20.42 -14.82
N ARG A 361 13.63 -20.12 -14.18
CA ARG A 361 14.92 -20.04 -14.84
C ARG A 361 15.79 -21.26 -14.56
N ASP A 362 16.65 -21.57 -15.51
CA ASP A 362 17.65 -22.61 -15.35
C ASP A 362 18.89 -22.13 -14.58
N GLU A 363 19.90 -22.98 -14.48
CA GLU A 363 21.15 -22.66 -13.78
C GLU A 363 21.96 -21.55 -14.44
N LYS A 364 21.70 -21.22 -15.72
CA LYS A 364 22.31 -20.11 -16.46
C LYS A 364 21.47 -18.83 -16.40
N GLY A 365 20.33 -18.86 -15.70
CA GLY A 365 19.40 -17.73 -15.61
C GLY A 365 18.53 -17.55 -16.85
N GLU A 366 18.56 -18.48 -17.81
CA GLU A 366 17.71 -18.45 -18.99
C GLU A 366 16.29 -18.90 -18.62
N LEU A 367 15.29 -18.29 -19.24
CA LEU A 367 13.89 -18.68 -19.01
C LEU A 367 13.65 -20.05 -19.64
N LYS A 368 13.17 -21.02 -18.85
CA LYS A 368 12.81 -22.33 -19.38
C LYS A 368 11.61 -22.22 -20.31
N SER A 369 11.58 -23.04 -21.35
CA SER A 369 10.43 -23.12 -22.26
C SER A 369 9.17 -23.58 -21.51
N SER A 370 8.00 -23.16 -21.99
CA SER A 370 6.72 -23.59 -21.41
C SER A 370 6.58 -25.12 -21.36
N LYS A 371 7.07 -25.82 -22.39
CA LYS A 371 7.07 -27.28 -22.45
C LYS A 371 7.91 -27.91 -21.33
N GLN A 372 9.12 -27.41 -21.09
CA GLN A 372 9.97 -27.91 -20.01
C GLN A 372 9.32 -27.70 -18.63
N LEU A 373 8.80 -26.49 -18.39
CA LEU A 373 8.10 -26.19 -17.13
C LEU A 373 6.86 -27.06 -16.92
N ASP A 374 6.10 -27.28 -17.99
CA ASP A 374 4.91 -28.15 -18.00
C ASP A 374 5.26 -29.61 -17.66
N GLU A 375 6.33 -30.14 -18.26
CA GLU A 375 6.86 -31.48 -17.98
C GLU A 375 7.34 -31.60 -16.53
N GLU A 376 8.10 -30.62 -16.02
CA GLU A 376 8.54 -30.59 -14.62
C GLU A 376 7.37 -30.58 -13.63
N VAL A 377 6.34 -29.76 -13.89
CA VAL A 377 5.14 -29.71 -13.06
C VAL A 377 4.38 -31.03 -13.11
N PHE A 378 4.15 -31.57 -14.31
CA PHE A 378 3.44 -32.84 -14.46
C PHE A 378 4.17 -33.98 -13.76
N ASN A 379 5.50 -34.06 -13.89
CA ASN A 379 6.33 -35.06 -13.24
C ASN A 379 6.28 -34.93 -11.72
N ALA A 380 6.46 -33.72 -11.18
CA ALA A 380 6.41 -33.48 -9.73
C ALA A 380 5.05 -33.89 -9.13
N VAL A 381 3.95 -33.54 -9.79
CA VAL A 381 2.59 -33.91 -9.34
C VAL A 381 2.36 -35.42 -9.47
N SER A 382 2.76 -36.03 -10.58
CA SER A 382 2.58 -37.47 -10.82
C SER A 382 3.36 -38.33 -9.83
N GLN A 383 4.63 -37.99 -9.58
CA GLN A 383 5.47 -38.68 -8.60
C GLN A 383 4.91 -38.54 -7.19
N THR A 384 4.48 -37.34 -6.80
CA THR A 384 3.84 -37.10 -5.50
C THR A 384 2.54 -37.89 -5.36
N ASN A 385 1.73 -37.97 -6.43
CA ASN A 385 0.51 -38.75 -6.44
C ASN A 385 0.77 -40.26 -6.31
N ALA A 386 1.83 -40.78 -6.94
CA ALA A 386 2.25 -42.17 -6.82
C ALA A 386 2.63 -42.55 -5.38
N LEU A 387 3.13 -41.60 -4.58
CA LEU A 387 3.36 -41.74 -3.14
C LEU A 387 2.06 -41.67 -2.30
N GLY A 388 0.90 -41.49 -2.93
CA GLY A 388 -0.40 -41.39 -2.26
C GLY A 388 -0.64 -40.07 -1.51
N ARG A 389 0.26 -39.09 -1.64
CA ARG A 389 0.26 -37.83 -0.91
C ARG A 389 -0.75 -36.82 -1.43
N HIS A 390 -1.07 -35.81 -0.62
CA HIS A 390 -1.88 -34.67 -1.03
C HIS A 390 -1.01 -33.58 -1.66
N VAL A 391 -1.33 -33.22 -2.90
CA VAL A 391 -0.61 -32.21 -3.67
C VAL A 391 -1.25 -30.84 -3.47
N VAL A 392 -0.44 -29.83 -3.14
CA VAL A 392 -0.86 -28.43 -3.25
C VAL A 392 -0.02 -27.76 -4.33
N LEU A 393 -0.60 -27.60 -5.51
CA LEU A 393 0.06 -26.98 -6.65
C LEU A 393 -0.15 -25.47 -6.62
N HIS A 394 0.95 -24.72 -6.48
CA HIS A 394 0.96 -23.26 -6.58
C HIS A 394 1.35 -22.85 -8.00
N ALA A 395 0.34 -22.60 -8.83
CA ALA A 395 0.49 -22.08 -10.19
C ALA A 395 0.73 -20.57 -10.17
N MET A 396 1.64 -20.08 -10.99
CA MET A 396 1.97 -18.66 -11.13
C MET A 396 1.18 -18.05 -12.29
N ASP A 397 0.31 -17.08 -11.99
CA ASP A 397 -0.46 -16.38 -13.02
C ASP A 397 0.26 -15.17 -13.60
N GLN A 398 1.03 -14.41 -12.82
CA GLN A 398 2.04 -13.50 -13.35
C GLN A 398 3.12 -13.27 -12.30
N SER A 399 4.36 -13.59 -12.65
CA SER A 399 5.52 -13.43 -11.78
C SER A 399 5.94 -11.97 -11.62
N LYS A 400 6.92 -11.70 -10.76
CA LYS A 400 7.48 -10.34 -10.61
C LYS A 400 8.23 -9.82 -11.86
N LEU A 401 8.56 -10.71 -12.80
CA LEU A 401 9.17 -10.40 -14.10
C LEU A 401 8.19 -10.61 -15.28
N GLY A 402 6.93 -10.98 -14.99
CA GLY A 402 5.85 -11.03 -15.98
C GLY A 402 5.64 -12.38 -16.66
N TYR A 403 6.07 -13.50 -16.06
CA TYR A 403 5.92 -14.84 -16.64
C TYR A 403 4.80 -15.66 -16.00
N GLN A 404 4.31 -16.65 -16.76
CA GLN A 404 3.20 -17.55 -16.43
C GLN A 404 3.66 -19.00 -16.45
N SER A 405 3.24 -19.79 -15.46
CA SER A 405 3.49 -21.25 -15.46
C SER A 405 2.67 -21.95 -14.36
N PRO A 406 2.16 -23.18 -14.56
CA PRO A 406 2.20 -23.95 -15.80
C PRO A 406 1.18 -23.46 -16.83
N SER A 407 1.17 -24.06 -18.02
CA SER A 407 0.17 -23.79 -19.04
C SER A 407 -1.21 -24.32 -18.66
N ALA A 408 -2.25 -23.74 -19.29
CA ALA A 408 -3.63 -24.17 -19.08
C ALA A 408 -3.86 -25.63 -19.51
N SER A 409 -3.17 -26.11 -20.55
CA SER A 409 -3.22 -27.50 -21.00
C SER A 409 -2.65 -28.45 -19.96
N THR A 410 -1.53 -28.11 -19.32
CA THR A 410 -0.97 -28.93 -18.24
C THR A 410 -1.92 -29.04 -17.05
N LEU A 411 -2.55 -27.92 -16.65
CA LEU A 411 -3.56 -27.97 -15.58
C LEU A 411 -4.78 -28.85 -15.93
N GLN A 412 -5.12 -28.98 -17.21
CA GLN A 412 -6.15 -29.92 -17.67
C GLN A 412 -5.63 -31.36 -17.66
N ASN A 413 -4.42 -31.59 -18.16
CA ASN A 413 -3.79 -32.91 -18.21
C ASN A 413 -3.62 -33.52 -16.82
N LEU A 414 -3.33 -32.73 -15.78
CA LEU A 414 -3.27 -33.24 -14.41
C LEU A 414 -4.58 -33.91 -13.94
N LYS A 415 -5.73 -33.55 -14.51
CA LYS A 415 -7.02 -34.16 -14.17
C LYS A 415 -7.18 -35.59 -14.69
N THR A 416 -6.31 -36.05 -15.61
CA THR A 416 -6.35 -37.43 -16.13
C THR A 416 -5.63 -38.41 -15.20
N LEU A 417 -4.91 -37.91 -14.19
CA LEU A 417 -4.24 -38.75 -13.18
C LEU A 417 -5.28 -39.40 -12.25
N ASN A 418 -5.23 -40.73 -12.17
CA ASN A 418 -6.12 -41.50 -11.30
C ASN A 418 -5.84 -41.23 -9.81
N ASN A 419 -6.92 -41.16 -9.00
CA ASN A 419 -6.89 -41.00 -7.55
C ASN A 419 -6.13 -39.75 -7.04
N LEU A 420 -5.97 -38.73 -7.88
CA LEU A 420 -5.24 -37.51 -7.53
C LEU A 420 -5.95 -36.73 -6.42
N SER A 421 -5.28 -36.59 -5.27
CA SER A 421 -5.70 -35.71 -4.19
C SER A 421 -4.95 -34.39 -4.29
N MET A 422 -5.60 -33.35 -4.83
CA MET A 422 -4.93 -32.08 -5.13
C MET A 422 -5.80 -30.85 -4.85
N GLN A 423 -5.17 -29.77 -4.39
CA GLN A 423 -5.71 -28.42 -4.42
C GLN A 423 -4.79 -27.51 -5.25
N ILE A 424 -5.37 -26.77 -6.20
CA ILE A 424 -4.64 -25.77 -6.99
C ILE A 424 -4.83 -24.40 -6.36
N ILE A 425 -3.71 -23.70 -6.19
CA ILE A 425 -3.61 -22.30 -5.80
C ILE A 425 -3.07 -21.52 -6.99
N VAL A 426 -3.74 -20.44 -7.35
CA VAL A 426 -3.26 -19.49 -8.35
C VAL A 426 -2.64 -18.30 -7.63
N ASP A 427 -1.34 -18.10 -7.81
CA ASP A 427 -0.66 -16.87 -7.41
C ASP A 427 -1.01 -15.74 -8.38
N GLY A 428 -2.12 -15.08 -8.10
CA GLY A 428 -2.59 -13.86 -8.77
C GLY A 428 -2.12 -12.59 -8.04
N SER A 429 -1.02 -12.64 -7.29
CA SER A 429 -0.63 -11.52 -6.42
C SER A 429 -0.29 -10.26 -7.20
N GLN A 430 0.17 -10.34 -8.46
CA GLN A 430 0.34 -9.17 -9.34
C GLN A 430 -0.98 -8.48 -9.68
N LEU A 431 -2.09 -9.24 -9.66
CA LEU A 431 -3.46 -8.83 -9.94
C LEU A 431 -3.60 -8.10 -11.29
N ARG A 432 -2.83 -8.56 -12.29
CA ARG A 432 -2.90 -8.16 -13.70
C ARG A 432 -3.89 -9.06 -14.45
N LEU A 433 -5.06 -9.22 -13.85
CA LEU A 433 -6.13 -10.13 -14.24
C LEU A 433 -7.42 -9.35 -14.49
N ASP A 434 -8.15 -9.73 -15.53
CA ASP A 434 -9.51 -9.23 -15.71
C ASP A 434 -10.49 -10.01 -14.81
N PRO A 435 -11.66 -9.41 -14.46
CA PRO A 435 -12.67 -10.09 -13.65
C PRO A 435 -13.13 -11.45 -14.21
N LYS A 436 -13.04 -11.64 -15.54
CA LYS A 436 -13.36 -12.92 -16.21
C LYS A 436 -12.35 -14.02 -15.85
N ASP A 437 -11.07 -13.68 -15.71
CA ASP A 437 -10.01 -14.64 -15.39
C ASP A 437 -10.14 -15.14 -13.96
N ILE A 438 -10.40 -14.21 -13.04
CA ILE A 438 -10.68 -14.50 -11.62
C ILE A 438 -11.87 -15.45 -11.51
N GLN A 439 -12.99 -15.15 -12.19
CA GLN A 439 -14.16 -16.03 -12.20
C GLN A 439 -13.86 -17.41 -12.78
N ASN A 440 -13.11 -17.49 -13.90
CA ASN A 440 -12.73 -18.76 -14.51
C ASN A 440 -11.94 -19.67 -13.54
N TYR A 441 -10.99 -19.11 -12.79
CA TYR A 441 -10.25 -19.87 -11.77
C TYR A 441 -11.14 -20.31 -10.61
N LEU A 442 -11.96 -19.41 -10.06
CA LEU A 442 -12.85 -19.74 -8.94
C LEU A 442 -13.88 -20.81 -9.33
N ASN A 443 -14.43 -20.74 -10.54
CA ASN A 443 -15.38 -21.73 -11.07
C ASN A 443 -14.75 -23.12 -11.24
N LYS A 444 -13.43 -23.18 -11.48
CA LYS A 444 -12.66 -24.45 -11.52
C LYS A 444 -12.32 -24.99 -10.12
N GLY A 445 -12.70 -24.29 -9.06
CA GLY A 445 -12.38 -24.67 -7.68
C GLY A 445 -10.95 -24.30 -7.26
N TYR A 446 -10.29 -23.39 -7.98
CA TYR A 446 -8.95 -22.93 -7.62
C TYR A 446 -9.06 -21.81 -6.58
N ILE A 447 -8.17 -21.85 -5.58
CA ILE A 447 -8.00 -20.73 -4.64
C ILE A 447 -7.11 -19.69 -5.32
N ILE A 448 -7.35 -18.40 -5.11
CA ILE A 448 -6.54 -17.33 -5.68
C ILE A 448 -5.95 -16.47 -4.56
N THR A 449 -4.64 -16.22 -4.59
CA THR A 449 -4.01 -15.17 -3.78
C THR A 449 -3.96 -13.87 -4.57
N ILE A 450 -4.35 -12.75 -3.97
CA ILE A 450 -4.33 -11.44 -4.62
C ILE A 450 -3.66 -10.39 -3.74
N THR A 451 -3.17 -9.31 -4.34
CA THR A 451 -2.77 -8.12 -3.60
C THR A 451 -3.32 -6.85 -4.25
N GLY A 452 -3.78 -5.91 -3.43
CA GLY A 452 -4.17 -4.57 -3.87
C GLY A 452 -2.98 -3.65 -4.21
N SER A 453 -1.77 -3.99 -3.74
CA SER A 453 -0.63 -3.06 -3.72
C SER A 453 0.21 -3.02 -4.99
N LYS A 454 -0.07 -3.91 -5.95
CA LYS A 454 0.71 -4.07 -7.19
C LYS A 454 0.03 -3.35 -8.34
N TYR A 455 -0.62 -4.07 -9.26
CA TYR A 455 -1.23 -3.45 -10.44
C TYR A 455 -2.20 -2.31 -10.09
N PHE A 456 -3.07 -2.52 -9.09
CA PHE A 456 -4.06 -1.53 -8.66
C PHE A 456 -3.50 -0.41 -7.78
N THR A 457 -2.19 -0.37 -7.52
CA THR A 457 -1.49 0.74 -6.86
C THR A 457 -2.03 1.13 -5.49
N GLY A 458 -2.64 0.19 -4.77
CA GLY A 458 -2.95 0.34 -3.35
C GLY A 458 -1.69 0.37 -2.47
N PRO A 459 -1.83 0.67 -1.18
CA PRO A 459 -0.71 0.64 -0.24
C PRO A 459 -0.13 -0.77 -0.07
N PRO A 460 1.19 -0.94 0.15
CA PRO A 460 1.82 -2.24 0.42
C PRO A 460 1.17 -2.91 1.64
N TYR A 461 1.18 -4.25 1.67
CA TYR A 461 0.51 -5.06 2.70
C TYR A 461 -1.03 -5.13 2.63
N SER A 462 -1.60 -5.11 1.42
CA SER A 462 -3.02 -5.37 1.18
C SER A 462 -3.21 -6.73 0.48
N GLY A 463 -2.97 -7.84 1.17
CA GLY A 463 -3.13 -9.21 0.64
C GLY A 463 -4.51 -9.81 0.91
N ALA A 464 -4.95 -10.77 0.10
CA ALA A 464 -6.17 -11.54 0.37
C ALA A 464 -6.12 -12.92 -0.29
N LEU A 465 -6.84 -13.86 0.31
CA LEU A 465 -7.14 -15.17 -0.25
C LEU A 465 -8.62 -15.21 -0.67
N ILE A 466 -8.89 -15.58 -1.91
CA ILE A 466 -10.25 -15.84 -2.40
C ILE A 466 -10.44 -17.34 -2.50
N VAL A 467 -11.39 -17.86 -1.72
CA VAL A 467 -11.67 -19.29 -1.61
C VAL A 467 -13.01 -19.59 -2.27
N PRO A 468 -13.05 -20.45 -3.31
CA PRO A 468 -14.28 -20.77 -4.01
C PRO A 468 -15.25 -21.58 -3.13
N LYS A 469 -16.53 -21.51 -3.46
CA LYS A 469 -17.64 -22.10 -2.67
C LYS A 469 -17.41 -23.57 -2.30
N ASN A 470 -17.01 -24.40 -3.26
CA ASN A 470 -16.79 -25.82 -3.06
C ASN A 470 -15.68 -26.09 -2.03
N VAL A 471 -14.56 -25.37 -2.13
CA VAL A 471 -13.44 -25.49 -1.19
C VAL A 471 -13.82 -24.94 0.19
N SER A 472 -14.54 -23.82 0.25
CA SER A 472 -15.07 -23.26 1.50
C SER A 472 -15.97 -24.25 2.25
N LYS A 473 -16.84 -24.97 1.52
CA LYS A 473 -17.68 -26.04 2.11
C LYS A 473 -16.82 -27.15 2.72
N SER A 474 -15.79 -27.61 2.02
CA SER A 474 -14.87 -28.64 2.53
C SER A 474 -14.15 -28.18 3.79
N ILE A 475 -13.64 -26.94 3.83
CA ILE A 475 -12.97 -26.38 5.00
C ILE A 475 -13.94 -26.32 6.20
N ASN A 476 -15.17 -25.85 5.98
CA ASN A 476 -16.17 -25.71 7.04
C ASN A 476 -16.68 -27.05 7.61
N ALA A 477 -16.61 -28.12 6.81
CA ALA A 477 -16.96 -29.46 7.25
C ALA A 477 -15.98 -30.02 8.27
N VAL A 478 -14.70 -29.61 8.22
CA VAL A 478 -13.68 -30.04 9.18
C VAL A 478 -13.92 -29.36 10.54
N LYS A 479 -13.84 -30.15 11.62
CA LYS A 479 -13.95 -29.66 13.02
C LYS A 479 -12.60 -29.57 13.74
N ASN A 480 -11.52 -29.53 12.98
CA ASN A 480 -10.17 -29.29 13.47
C ASN A 480 -9.91 -27.79 13.55
N THR A 481 -9.06 -27.39 14.50
CA THR A 481 -8.58 -26.01 14.60
C THR A 481 -7.29 -25.83 13.82
N LEU A 482 -7.03 -24.60 13.37
CA LEU A 482 -5.76 -24.26 12.73
C LEU A 482 -4.57 -24.49 13.68
N PRO A 483 -3.33 -24.62 13.15
CA PRO A 483 -2.11 -24.71 13.96
C PRO A 483 -2.02 -23.62 15.03
N GLU A 484 -1.67 -24.02 16.26
CA GLU A 484 -1.73 -23.17 17.46
C GLU A 484 -0.91 -21.88 17.32
N GLY A 485 0.28 -21.95 16.72
CA GLY A 485 1.18 -20.81 16.57
C GLY A 485 0.63 -19.68 15.68
N LEU A 486 -0.47 -19.91 14.96
CA LEU A 486 -1.12 -18.88 14.15
C LEU A 486 -1.89 -17.84 14.95
N THR A 487 -2.11 -18.07 16.25
CA THR A 487 -2.57 -17.04 17.19
C THR A 487 -1.65 -15.81 17.20
N ASN A 488 -0.37 -15.98 16.90
CA ASN A 488 0.59 -14.87 16.77
C ASN A 488 0.49 -14.15 15.42
N TYR A 489 -0.24 -14.66 14.44
CA TYR A 489 -0.26 -14.14 13.06
C TYR A 489 -1.60 -13.53 12.64
N TYR A 490 -2.72 -14.11 13.07
CA TYR A 490 -4.03 -13.77 12.53
C TYR A 490 -5.07 -13.57 13.62
N ASN A 491 -5.98 -12.64 13.37
CA ASN A 491 -7.17 -12.50 14.19
C ASN A 491 -8.30 -13.39 13.64
N HIS A 492 -9.17 -13.87 14.54
CA HIS A 492 -10.37 -14.60 14.16
C HIS A 492 -11.26 -13.81 13.17
N SER A 493 -11.33 -12.48 13.32
CA SER A 493 -12.15 -11.57 12.50
C SER A 493 -11.81 -11.55 11.01
N ASP A 494 -10.57 -11.93 10.65
CA ASP A 494 -10.10 -11.88 9.27
C ASP A 494 -10.60 -13.08 8.45
N TRP A 495 -11.12 -14.11 9.13
CA TRP A 495 -11.61 -15.36 8.55
C TRP A 495 -13.15 -15.38 8.45
N PRO A 496 -13.74 -16.25 7.60
CA PRO A 496 -15.19 -16.41 7.54
C PRO A 496 -15.77 -16.86 8.89
N LYS A 497 -16.77 -16.13 9.39
CA LYS A 497 -17.43 -16.40 10.69
C LYS A 497 -17.96 -17.83 10.82
N ALA A 498 -18.40 -18.43 9.71
CA ALA A 498 -18.94 -19.78 9.69
C ALA A 498 -17.85 -20.85 9.98
N TRP A 499 -16.59 -20.57 9.65
CA TRP A 499 -15.53 -21.57 9.71
C TRP A 499 -15.12 -21.87 11.15
N TYR A 500 -15.30 -23.13 11.55
CA TYR A 500 -14.93 -23.58 12.89
C TYR A 500 -13.43 -23.45 13.17
N CYS A 501 -12.59 -23.65 12.15
CA CYS A 501 -11.15 -23.78 12.31
C CYS A 501 -10.44 -22.53 12.85
N SER A 502 -11.01 -21.34 12.63
CA SER A 502 -10.45 -20.06 13.07
C SER A 502 -10.83 -19.68 14.50
N LYS A 503 -11.70 -20.43 15.19
CA LYS A 503 -12.22 -20.07 16.52
C LYS A 503 -11.16 -19.94 17.62
N LYS A 504 -9.99 -20.55 17.46
CA LYS A 504 -8.87 -20.48 18.40
C LYS A 504 -7.83 -19.40 18.05
N LEU A 505 -8.01 -18.68 16.94
CA LEU A 505 -7.15 -17.54 16.61
C LEU A 505 -7.41 -16.38 17.59
N SER A 506 -6.49 -15.43 17.62
CA SER A 506 -6.58 -14.28 18.52
C SER A 506 -7.83 -13.43 18.26
N GLU A 507 -8.44 -12.91 19.31
CA GLU A 507 -9.44 -11.86 19.19
C GLU A 507 -8.75 -10.53 18.83
N GLY A 508 -9.41 -9.72 18.01
CA GLY A 508 -8.84 -8.45 17.55
C GLY A 508 -9.25 -8.13 16.13
N PHE A 509 -8.71 -7.04 15.61
CA PHE A 509 -8.97 -6.55 14.26
C PHE A 509 -7.71 -5.96 13.66
N ASN A 510 -7.48 -6.17 12.37
CA ASN A 510 -6.38 -5.53 11.65
C ASN A 510 -6.87 -4.26 10.93
N TYR A 511 -7.03 -3.17 11.69
CA TYR A 511 -7.47 -1.88 11.15
C TYR A 511 -6.58 -1.38 10.01
N GLY A 512 -5.27 -1.63 10.08
CA GLY A 512 -4.34 -1.24 9.02
C GLY A 512 -4.62 -1.97 7.71
N SER A 513 -4.83 -3.29 7.76
CA SER A 513 -5.24 -4.08 6.60
C SER A 513 -6.55 -3.54 6.00
N TYR A 514 -7.52 -3.19 6.84
CA TYR A 514 -8.80 -2.65 6.36
C TYR A 514 -8.64 -1.29 5.66
N MET A 515 -7.80 -0.40 6.19
CA MET A 515 -7.51 0.89 5.55
C MET A 515 -6.77 0.71 4.22
N ARG A 516 -5.80 -0.21 4.16
CA ARG A 516 -5.08 -0.50 2.91
C ARG A 516 -5.96 -1.12 1.85
N TRP A 517 -6.85 -2.04 2.24
CA TRP A 517 -7.84 -2.61 1.33
C TRP A 517 -8.86 -1.57 0.86
N ASN A 518 -9.31 -0.67 1.73
CA ASN A 518 -10.16 0.44 1.32
C ASN A 518 -9.48 1.29 0.24
N ALA A 519 -8.22 1.69 0.44
CA ALA A 519 -7.44 2.44 -0.53
C ALA A 519 -7.29 1.68 -1.87
N ALA A 520 -6.98 0.38 -1.83
CA ALA A 520 -6.85 -0.44 -3.03
C ALA A 520 -8.16 -0.58 -3.81
N ILE A 521 -9.28 -0.83 -3.12
CA ILE A 521 -10.61 -0.96 -3.74
C ILE A 521 -11.05 0.37 -4.38
N VAL A 522 -10.74 1.50 -3.74
CA VAL A 522 -11.00 2.83 -4.30
C VAL A 522 -10.28 3.03 -5.64
N GLU A 523 -9.04 2.58 -5.76
CA GLU A 523 -8.30 2.64 -7.03
C GLU A 523 -8.81 1.62 -8.06
N MET A 524 -9.24 0.42 -7.64
CA MET A 524 -9.92 -0.54 -8.50
C MET A 524 -11.20 0.09 -9.11
N ASP A 525 -12.06 0.67 -8.28
CA ASP A 525 -13.28 1.35 -8.71
C ASP A 525 -12.98 2.51 -9.66
N ARG A 526 -11.90 3.26 -9.40
CA ARG A 526 -11.46 4.37 -10.26
C ARG A 526 -10.99 3.85 -11.62
N TYR A 527 -10.21 2.78 -11.64
CA TYR A 527 -9.75 2.13 -12.85
C TYR A 527 -10.91 1.61 -13.70
N TYR A 528 -11.83 0.83 -13.11
CA TYR A 528 -12.97 0.25 -13.84
C TYR A 528 -14.01 1.27 -14.30
N LYS A 529 -13.98 2.52 -13.82
CA LYS A 529 -14.78 3.62 -14.37
C LYS A 529 -14.27 4.15 -15.71
N THR A 530 -13.03 3.84 -16.08
CA THR A 530 -12.50 4.17 -17.40
C THR A 530 -13.09 3.18 -18.42
N PRO A 531 -13.74 3.65 -19.50
CA PRO A 531 -14.32 2.76 -20.52
C PRO A 531 -13.30 1.76 -21.06
N ILE A 532 -13.72 0.52 -21.31
CA ILE A 532 -12.82 -0.58 -21.68
C ILE A 532 -11.98 -0.25 -22.92
N LEU A 533 -12.55 0.38 -23.94
CA LEU A 533 -11.84 0.83 -25.13
C LEU A 533 -10.65 1.74 -24.78
N TYR A 534 -10.87 2.77 -23.96
CA TYR A 534 -9.82 3.73 -23.60
C TYR A 534 -8.78 3.11 -22.66
N ARG A 535 -9.20 2.24 -21.74
CA ARG A 535 -8.24 1.46 -20.94
C ARG A 535 -7.30 0.69 -21.85
N ASN A 536 -7.86 -0.04 -22.81
CA ASN A 536 -7.11 -0.86 -23.75
C ASN A 536 -6.14 -0.03 -24.59
N LEU A 537 -6.62 1.03 -25.25
CA LEU A 537 -5.79 1.93 -26.06
C LEU A 537 -4.69 2.61 -25.22
N GLY A 538 -5.03 3.07 -24.00
CA GLY A 538 -4.06 3.70 -23.12
C GLY A 538 -2.99 2.74 -22.58
N ILE A 539 -3.38 1.50 -22.27
CA ILE A 539 -2.45 0.43 -21.89
C ILE A 539 -1.48 0.18 -23.04
N GLU A 540 -1.99 -0.05 -24.25
CA GLU A 540 -1.18 -0.36 -25.42
C GLU A 540 -0.23 0.78 -25.77
N MET A 541 -0.74 2.01 -25.83
CA MET A 541 0.05 3.22 -26.09
C MET A 541 1.21 3.34 -25.08
N PHE A 542 0.92 3.23 -23.78
CA PHE A 542 1.94 3.33 -22.74
C PHE A 542 2.95 2.19 -22.77
N CYS A 543 2.48 0.94 -22.92
CA CYS A 543 3.33 -0.24 -22.92
C CYS A 543 4.28 -0.25 -24.12
N ASN A 544 3.79 0.08 -25.32
CA ASN A 544 4.63 0.18 -26.52
C ASN A 544 5.72 1.23 -26.32
N PHE A 545 5.39 2.40 -25.79
CA PHE A 545 6.38 3.45 -25.51
C PHE A 545 7.47 3.00 -24.52
N VAL A 546 7.09 2.31 -23.44
CA VAL A 546 8.06 1.78 -22.46
C VAL A 546 8.98 0.75 -23.09
N GLU A 547 8.42 -0.14 -23.90
CA GLU A 547 9.18 -1.18 -24.61
C GLU A 547 10.22 -0.56 -25.55
N ASP A 548 9.77 0.34 -26.44
CA ASP A 548 10.63 1.03 -27.40
C ASP A 548 11.72 1.82 -26.67
N SER A 549 11.36 2.57 -25.61
CA SER A 549 12.32 3.35 -24.81
C SER A 549 13.41 2.50 -24.16
N ILE A 550 13.09 1.28 -23.73
CA ILE A 550 14.08 0.36 -23.14
C ILE A 550 14.98 -0.22 -24.22
N LYS A 551 14.43 -0.55 -25.40
CA LYS A 551 15.21 -1.08 -26.54
C LYS A 551 16.15 -0.05 -27.15
N ASP A 552 15.72 1.21 -27.21
CA ASP A 552 16.51 2.32 -27.76
C ASP A 552 17.67 2.74 -26.85
N ALA A 553 17.55 2.50 -25.53
CA ALA A 553 18.58 2.83 -24.56
C ALA A 553 19.72 1.79 -24.58
N THR A 554 20.87 2.15 -25.17
CA THR A 554 22.05 1.27 -25.33
C THR A 554 22.64 0.71 -24.03
N PHE A 555 22.36 1.36 -22.89
CA PHE A 555 22.78 0.93 -21.56
C PHE A 555 21.73 0.08 -20.83
N LEU A 556 20.60 -0.23 -21.47
CA LEU A 556 19.58 -1.14 -20.97
C LEU A 556 19.51 -2.37 -21.87
N LYS A 557 19.35 -3.54 -21.28
CA LYS A 557 19.10 -4.78 -22.03
C LYS A 557 17.80 -5.42 -21.55
N PRO A 558 16.76 -5.50 -22.40
CA PRO A 558 15.53 -6.22 -22.08
C PRO A 558 15.82 -7.65 -21.60
N LEU A 559 15.10 -8.09 -20.56
CA LEU A 559 15.08 -9.50 -20.14
C LEU A 559 13.97 -10.30 -20.86
N PHE A 560 13.07 -9.60 -21.53
CA PHE A 560 12.00 -10.16 -22.33
C PHE A 560 12.40 -10.17 -23.80
N GLU A 561 11.93 -11.17 -24.54
CA GLU A 561 12.14 -11.26 -25.99
C GLU A 561 11.10 -10.41 -26.73
N ASP A 562 11.38 -10.13 -28.01
CA ASP A 562 10.35 -9.69 -28.95
C ASP A 562 9.33 -10.82 -29.07
N GLU A 563 8.29 -10.79 -28.24
CA GLU A 563 7.13 -11.61 -28.47
C GLU A 563 6.68 -11.29 -29.88
N THR A 564 6.68 -12.30 -30.78
CA THR A 564 5.91 -12.19 -32.03
C THR A 564 4.56 -11.68 -31.56
N LYS A 565 4.22 -10.43 -31.90
CA LYS A 565 2.93 -9.82 -31.55
C LYS A 565 1.89 -10.84 -31.99
N ILE A 566 1.44 -11.69 -31.07
CA ILE A 566 0.32 -12.58 -31.33
C ILE A 566 -0.70 -11.58 -31.80
N ASN A 567 -1.21 -11.77 -33.01
CA ASN A 567 -2.03 -10.80 -33.70
C ASN A 567 -3.31 -10.65 -32.85
N THR A 568 -3.25 -9.85 -31.78
CA THR A 568 -4.23 -9.79 -30.70
C THR A 568 -5.48 -9.09 -31.20
N TYR A 569 -5.36 -8.37 -32.31
CA TYR A 569 -6.47 -7.91 -33.14
C TYR A 569 -7.35 -9.07 -33.66
N ASN A 570 -6.78 -10.25 -33.92
CA ASN A 570 -7.50 -11.43 -34.41
C ASN A 570 -7.77 -12.50 -33.34
N SER A 571 -7.22 -12.35 -32.13
CA SER A 571 -7.56 -13.22 -30.98
C SER A 571 -8.71 -12.60 -30.18
N GLU A 572 -9.75 -13.37 -29.88
CA GLU A 572 -10.99 -12.91 -29.22
C GLU A 572 -10.83 -12.31 -27.79
N ALA A 573 -9.62 -12.03 -27.29
CA ALA A 573 -9.45 -11.57 -25.91
C ALA A 573 -8.28 -10.57 -25.71
N PHE A 574 -8.50 -9.30 -26.05
CA PHE A 574 -7.75 -8.21 -25.41
C PHE A 574 -8.03 -8.23 -23.89
N GLY A 575 -6.99 -8.22 -23.07
CA GLY A 575 -7.11 -8.26 -21.61
C GLY A 575 -5.76 -8.14 -20.90
N LEU A 576 -5.77 -7.74 -19.62
CA LEU A 576 -4.55 -7.46 -18.83
C LEU A 576 -3.60 -8.65 -18.75
N ARG A 577 -4.17 -9.86 -18.77
CA ARG A 577 -3.43 -11.11 -18.71
C ARG A 577 -2.53 -11.33 -19.94
N ASN A 578 -2.94 -10.81 -21.10
CA ASN A 578 -2.34 -11.09 -22.40
C ASN A 578 -1.42 -9.96 -22.89
N ILE A 579 -1.26 -8.90 -22.10
CA ILE A 579 -0.44 -7.75 -22.45
C ILE A 579 0.73 -7.67 -21.48
N ARG A 580 1.93 -7.53 -22.04
CA ARG A 580 3.12 -7.25 -21.24
C ARG A 580 2.96 -5.88 -20.57
N THR A 581 2.94 -5.90 -19.24
CA THR A 581 2.79 -4.69 -18.42
C THR A 581 3.89 -4.55 -17.37
N ILE A 582 4.87 -5.45 -17.39
CA ILE A 582 6.10 -5.44 -16.60
C ILE A 582 7.26 -5.57 -17.58
N PHE A 583 8.16 -4.58 -17.58
CA PHE A 583 9.29 -4.50 -18.50
C PHE A 583 10.60 -4.59 -17.70
N PRO A 584 11.09 -5.81 -17.43
CA PRO A 584 12.37 -6.03 -16.77
C PRO A 584 13.55 -5.80 -17.72
N PHE A 585 14.61 -5.17 -17.20
CA PHE A 585 15.84 -4.91 -17.95
C PHE A 585 17.08 -5.02 -17.07
N PHE A 586 18.17 -5.51 -17.65
CA PHE A 586 19.52 -5.36 -17.11
C PHE A 586 20.04 -3.95 -17.38
N ILE A 587 21.00 -3.52 -16.56
CA ILE A 587 21.70 -2.24 -16.72
C ILE A 587 23.14 -2.54 -17.09
N LEU A 588 23.61 -1.91 -18.16
CA LEU A 588 24.94 -2.07 -18.71
C LEU A 588 25.75 -0.81 -18.49
N LYS A 589 27.03 -0.99 -18.24
CA LYS A 589 28.03 0.05 -18.19
C LYS A 589 29.20 -0.39 -19.07
N ASN A 590 29.51 0.40 -20.09
CA ASN A 590 30.54 0.08 -21.08
C ASN A 590 30.38 -1.34 -21.66
N GLY A 591 29.14 -1.74 -21.97
CA GLY A 591 28.81 -3.08 -22.49
C GLY A 591 28.82 -4.22 -21.48
N THR A 592 29.19 -3.97 -20.22
CA THR A 592 29.19 -4.98 -19.13
C THR A 592 27.99 -4.80 -18.22
N VAL A 593 27.31 -5.89 -17.86
CA VAL A 593 26.17 -5.83 -16.95
C VAL A 593 26.62 -5.52 -15.51
N LEU A 594 25.86 -4.70 -14.79
CA LEU A 594 26.14 -4.39 -13.38
C LEU A 594 25.89 -5.62 -12.48
N ASN A 595 26.69 -5.75 -11.42
CA ASN A 595 26.47 -6.78 -10.40
C ASN A 595 25.27 -6.45 -9.49
N VAL A 596 24.86 -7.40 -8.66
CA VAL A 596 23.69 -7.27 -7.76
C VAL A 596 23.75 -6.03 -6.87
N ASP A 597 24.91 -5.73 -6.28
CA ASP A 597 25.05 -4.65 -5.31
C ASP A 597 25.06 -3.28 -5.99
N GLU A 598 25.71 -3.17 -7.16
CA GLU A 598 25.65 -1.97 -8.01
C GLU A 598 24.22 -1.66 -8.44
N VAL A 599 23.43 -2.66 -8.85
CA VAL A 599 22.02 -2.47 -9.25
C VAL A 599 21.16 -2.04 -8.05
N LYS A 600 21.36 -2.63 -6.87
CA LYS A 600 20.67 -2.21 -5.64
C LYS A 600 21.02 -0.78 -5.26
N LYS A 601 22.31 -0.40 -5.36
CA LYS A 601 22.78 0.95 -5.11
C LYS A 601 22.15 1.94 -6.09
N LEU A 602 22.16 1.62 -7.38
CA LEU A 602 21.52 2.41 -8.43
C LEU A 602 20.02 2.60 -8.15
N TYR A 603 19.29 1.54 -7.77
CA TYR A 603 17.88 1.64 -7.39
C TYR A 603 17.65 2.64 -6.23
N THR A 604 18.48 2.61 -5.19
CA THR A 604 18.40 3.56 -4.07
C THR A 604 18.68 5.00 -4.52
N LEU A 605 19.70 5.21 -5.36
CA LEU A 605 20.05 6.54 -5.91
C LEU A 605 18.94 7.08 -6.82
N LEU A 606 18.36 6.22 -7.66
CA LEU A 606 17.26 6.56 -8.55
C LEU A 606 16.05 7.09 -7.76
N ASN A 607 15.76 6.48 -6.61
CA ASN A 607 14.66 6.87 -5.71
C ASN A 607 14.99 8.05 -4.77
N SER A 608 16.21 8.60 -4.84
CA SER A 608 16.71 9.66 -3.97
C SER A 608 16.96 10.97 -4.73
N ASP A 609 17.05 12.08 -3.99
CA ASP A 609 17.56 13.34 -4.53
C ASP A 609 19.09 13.29 -4.48
N ILE A 610 19.73 13.24 -5.66
CA ILE A 610 21.19 13.13 -5.81
C ILE A 610 21.79 14.42 -6.36
N SER A 611 21.05 15.54 -6.33
CA SER A 611 21.46 16.81 -6.95
C SER A 611 22.76 17.39 -6.40
N HIS A 612 23.03 17.21 -5.10
CA HIS A 612 24.27 17.63 -4.44
C HIS A 612 25.55 17.03 -5.07
N HIS A 613 25.46 15.86 -5.70
CA HIS A 613 26.58 15.30 -6.45
C HIS A 613 26.85 16.03 -7.76
N PHE A 614 25.96 16.92 -8.21
CA PHE A 614 26.03 17.63 -9.48
C PHE A 614 26.05 19.16 -9.28
N ASP A 615 26.47 19.63 -8.11
CA ASP A 615 26.67 21.06 -7.86
C ASP A 615 27.63 21.67 -8.90
N GLY A 616 27.25 22.83 -9.46
CA GLY A 616 27.98 23.47 -10.55
C GLY A 616 27.67 22.96 -11.96
N SER A 617 26.87 21.89 -12.10
CA SER A 617 26.38 21.44 -13.41
C SER A 617 25.26 22.35 -13.94
N ALA A 618 24.91 22.21 -15.22
CA ALA A 618 23.76 22.90 -15.80
C ALA A 618 22.47 22.60 -15.02
N LEU A 619 21.57 23.59 -14.92
CA LEU A 619 20.34 23.48 -14.13
C LEU A 619 19.46 22.28 -14.51
N GLU A 620 19.47 21.88 -15.78
CA GLU A 620 18.76 20.69 -16.26
C GLU A 620 19.28 19.40 -15.61
N ILE A 621 20.60 19.25 -15.50
CA ILE A 621 21.24 18.09 -14.84
C ILE A 621 20.91 18.08 -13.35
N VAL A 622 20.97 19.23 -12.69
CA VAL A 622 20.61 19.35 -11.26
C VAL A 622 19.16 18.96 -11.03
N ARG A 623 18.23 19.38 -11.91
CA ARG A 623 16.81 19.00 -11.84
C ARG A 623 16.61 17.51 -12.09
N LEU A 624 17.28 16.93 -13.08
CA LEU A 624 17.24 15.50 -13.38
C LEU A 624 17.76 14.67 -12.19
N ALA A 625 18.88 15.09 -11.60
CA ALA A 625 19.47 14.47 -10.41
C ALA A 625 18.53 14.55 -9.19
N ALA A 626 17.82 15.66 -9.01
CA ALA A 626 16.87 15.84 -7.91
C ALA A 626 15.58 15.01 -8.05
N GLN A 627 15.17 14.69 -9.29
CA GLN A 627 13.91 14.01 -9.55
C GLN A 627 13.87 12.62 -8.94
N LYS A 628 12.94 12.36 -8.00
CA LYS A 628 12.80 11.04 -7.38
C LYS A 628 12.07 10.10 -8.34
N CYS A 629 12.66 8.94 -8.59
CA CYS A 629 12.14 7.95 -9.53
C CYS A 629 11.99 6.59 -8.82
N HIS A 630 10.75 6.10 -8.71
CA HIS A 630 10.44 4.85 -8.03
C HIS A 630 9.92 3.81 -9.02
N ILE A 631 10.76 2.84 -9.35
CA ILE A 631 10.43 1.71 -10.23
C ILE A 631 10.52 0.37 -9.47
N GLY A 632 10.32 -0.76 -10.13
CA GLY A 632 10.42 -2.07 -9.50
C GLY A 632 11.81 -2.32 -8.90
N GLN A 633 11.85 -2.79 -7.64
CA GLN A 633 13.07 -3.17 -6.91
C GLN A 633 14.01 -4.11 -7.67
N ALA A 634 15.27 -4.19 -7.25
CA ALA A 634 16.19 -5.18 -7.82
C ALA A 634 15.68 -6.62 -7.63
N VAL A 635 15.65 -7.39 -8.72
CA VAL A 635 15.40 -8.83 -8.70
C VAL A 635 16.65 -9.53 -9.20
N ASN A 636 17.24 -10.39 -8.38
CA ASN A 636 18.42 -11.15 -8.78
C ASN A 636 18.10 -12.06 -9.98
N VAL A 637 18.91 -11.95 -11.03
CA VAL A 637 18.83 -12.77 -12.24
C VAL A 637 20.26 -12.99 -12.73
N LYS A 638 20.61 -14.23 -13.09
CA LYS A 638 21.92 -14.50 -13.68
C LYS A 638 21.98 -13.95 -15.10
N TYR A 639 23.17 -13.53 -15.52
CA TYR A 639 23.45 -13.07 -16.87
C TYR A 639 24.54 -13.95 -17.49
N GLY A 640 24.18 -14.75 -18.50
CA GLY A 640 25.09 -15.77 -19.03
C GLY A 640 25.36 -16.89 -18.01
N THR A 641 26.43 -17.66 -18.19
CA THR A 641 26.64 -18.89 -17.42
C THR A 641 26.84 -18.64 -15.92
N ASP A 642 27.57 -17.58 -15.52
CA ASP A 642 28.05 -17.46 -14.14
C ASP A 642 27.92 -16.08 -13.48
N PHE A 643 27.51 -15.04 -14.21
CA PHE A 643 27.49 -13.69 -13.64
C PHE A 643 26.20 -13.41 -12.85
N GLN A 644 26.33 -13.15 -11.55
CA GLN A 644 25.21 -12.72 -10.71
C GLN A 644 24.90 -11.24 -10.93
N SER A 645 23.72 -10.96 -11.47
CA SER A 645 23.22 -9.60 -11.66
C SER A 645 21.82 -9.44 -11.06
N ALA A 646 21.22 -8.28 -11.27
CA ALA A 646 19.83 -8.02 -10.98
C ALA A 646 19.21 -7.14 -12.06
N VAL A 647 17.90 -7.27 -12.23
CA VAL A 647 17.10 -6.43 -13.12
C VAL A 647 16.27 -5.43 -12.33
N LEU A 648 16.07 -4.24 -12.92
CA LEU A 648 15.01 -3.31 -12.52
C LEU A 648 13.84 -3.46 -13.50
N ARG A 649 12.67 -2.94 -13.11
CA ARG A 649 11.46 -3.06 -13.93
C ARG A 649 10.69 -1.76 -13.97
N ILE A 650 10.32 -1.30 -15.16
CA ILE A 650 9.25 -0.30 -15.33
C ILE A 650 7.95 -1.09 -15.48
N SER A 651 6.91 -0.71 -14.74
CA SER A 651 5.66 -1.47 -14.71
C SER A 651 4.45 -0.55 -14.79
N LEU A 652 3.52 -0.88 -15.68
CA LEU A 652 2.24 -0.17 -15.78
C LEU A 652 1.43 -0.43 -14.51
N GLY A 653 0.95 0.63 -13.88
CA GLY A 653 -0.03 0.57 -12.80
C GLY A 653 -1.36 1.16 -13.24
N ALA A 654 -2.46 0.70 -12.63
CA ALA A 654 -3.82 1.11 -12.94
C ALA A 654 -4.04 2.64 -12.88
N ARG A 655 -3.25 3.34 -12.07
CA ARG A 655 -3.26 4.80 -11.95
C ARG A 655 -2.84 5.55 -13.21
N VAL A 656 -1.94 5.01 -14.03
CA VAL A 656 -1.58 5.63 -15.32
C VAL A 656 -2.83 5.83 -16.18
N ILE A 657 -3.75 4.88 -16.10
CA ILE A 657 -5.03 4.91 -16.82
C ILE A 657 -6.07 5.73 -16.06
N SER A 658 -6.27 5.46 -14.77
CA SER A 658 -7.37 6.03 -13.98
C SER A 658 -7.15 7.51 -13.60
N GLU A 659 -5.90 7.97 -13.53
CA GLU A 659 -5.54 9.38 -13.32
C GLU A 659 -5.71 10.19 -14.61
N SER A 660 -5.36 9.59 -15.75
CA SER A 660 -5.52 10.22 -17.07
C SER A 660 -7.00 10.46 -17.43
N TRP A 661 -7.92 9.61 -16.96
CA TRP A 661 -9.36 9.70 -17.25
C TRP A 661 -10.15 10.65 -16.32
N VAL A 662 -9.49 11.40 -15.43
CA VAL A 662 -10.16 12.21 -14.41
C VAL A 662 -11.14 13.25 -15.00
N ASN A 663 -10.79 13.84 -16.15
CA ASN A 663 -11.60 14.86 -16.82
C ASN A 663 -12.72 14.27 -17.70
N ARG A 664 -12.73 12.94 -17.93
CA ARG A 664 -13.66 12.24 -18.83
C ARG A 664 -13.69 12.81 -20.25
N ASP A 665 -12.57 13.35 -20.68
CA ASP A 665 -12.36 13.90 -22.01
C ASP A 665 -11.26 13.08 -22.71
N ILE A 666 -11.51 12.68 -23.95
CA ILE A 666 -10.64 11.75 -24.69
C ILE A 666 -9.32 12.43 -25.08
N SER A 667 -9.37 13.70 -25.48
CA SER A 667 -8.17 14.45 -25.88
C SER A 667 -7.25 14.68 -24.69
N LEU A 668 -7.83 15.08 -23.55
CA LEU A 668 -7.09 15.22 -22.30
C LEU A 668 -6.57 13.88 -21.78
N TYR A 669 -7.32 12.79 -21.99
CA TYR A 669 -6.89 11.45 -21.59
C TYR A 669 -5.57 11.04 -22.24
N PHE A 670 -5.49 11.10 -23.57
CA PHE A 670 -4.26 10.71 -24.28
C PHE A 670 -3.11 11.67 -23.98
N ARG A 671 -3.36 12.98 -23.89
CA ARG A 671 -2.35 13.96 -23.47
C ARG A 671 -1.81 13.66 -22.06
N ASN A 672 -2.66 13.25 -21.13
CA ASN A 672 -2.25 12.89 -19.78
C ASN A 672 -1.41 11.60 -19.77
N ILE A 673 -1.71 10.62 -20.62
CA ILE A 673 -0.87 9.44 -20.81
C ILE A 673 0.50 9.82 -21.40
N GLU A 674 0.56 10.69 -22.41
CA GLU A 674 1.82 11.21 -22.95
C GLU A 674 2.67 11.91 -21.87
N SER A 675 2.03 12.67 -20.98
CA SER A 675 2.72 13.26 -19.83
C SER A 675 3.36 12.20 -18.93
N GLN A 676 2.75 11.02 -18.76
CA GLN A 676 3.33 9.91 -18.01
C GLN A 676 4.47 9.22 -18.78
N MET A 677 4.42 9.18 -20.12
CA MET A 677 5.53 8.70 -20.96
C MET A 677 6.78 9.59 -20.85
N ASN A 678 6.58 10.91 -20.73
CA ASN A 678 7.68 11.83 -20.45
C ASN A 678 8.38 11.49 -19.12
N GLU A 679 7.66 11.03 -18.09
CA GLU A 679 8.26 10.56 -16.84
C GLU A 679 9.16 9.34 -17.05
N ILE A 680 8.78 8.41 -17.95
CA ILE A 680 9.62 7.27 -18.33
C ILE A 680 10.93 7.72 -18.97
N THR A 681 10.85 8.71 -19.86
CA THR A 681 12.05 9.32 -20.47
C THR A 681 12.98 9.90 -19.40
N VAL A 682 12.43 10.61 -18.40
CA VAL A 682 13.20 11.16 -17.29
C VAL A 682 13.84 10.06 -16.44
N ILE A 683 13.13 8.97 -16.18
CA ILE A 683 13.68 7.82 -15.44
C ILE A 683 14.89 7.23 -16.16
N ILE A 684 14.78 6.97 -17.46
CA ILE A 684 15.87 6.39 -18.27
C ILE A 684 17.07 7.35 -18.32
N LYS A 685 16.84 8.65 -18.54
CA LYS A 685 17.89 9.67 -18.49
C LYS A 685 18.57 9.75 -17.11
N LYS A 686 17.81 9.59 -16.02
CA LYS A 686 18.40 9.58 -14.67
C LYS A 686 19.25 8.33 -14.42
N ILE A 687 18.87 7.18 -14.96
CA ILE A 687 19.71 5.97 -14.92
C ILE A 687 21.05 6.24 -15.63
N GLU A 688 21.01 6.80 -16.84
CA GLU A 688 22.21 7.20 -17.59
C GLU A 688 23.09 8.18 -16.81
N LEU A 689 22.46 9.20 -16.19
CA LEU A 689 23.16 10.18 -15.37
C LEU A 689 23.90 9.53 -14.20
N ILE A 690 23.28 8.57 -13.50
CA ILE A 690 23.92 7.82 -12.42
C ILE A 690 25.11 7.00 -12.96
N LEU A 691 24.96 6.36 -14.12
CA LEU A 691 26.03 5.59 -14.76
C LEU A 691 27.24 6.46 -15.15
N SER A 692 27.00 7.74 -15.48
CA SER A 692 28.06 8.72 -15.80
C SER A 692 28.97 9.07 -14.61
N LYS A 693 28.56 8.73 -13.37
CA LYS A 693 29.33 8.93 -12.13
C LYS A 693 29.60 7.60 -11.40
N PRO A 694 30.57 6.80 -11.90
CA PRO A 694 30.93 5.49 -11.34
C PRO A 694 31.12 5.43 -9.83
N GLU A 695 31.67 6.48 -9.24
CA GLU A 695 31.92 6.61 -7.81
C GLU A 695 30.66 6.50 -6.95
N MET A 696 29.49 6.80 -7.52
CA MET A 696 28.21 6.69 -6.81
C MET A 696 27.75 5.24 -6.65
N LEU A 697 28.23 4.32 -7.50
CA LEU A 697 27.86 2.90 -7.48
C LEU A 697 28.77 2.05 -6.59
N LYS A 698 29.80 2.66 -5.98
CA LYS A 698 30.74 2.01 -5.06
C LYS A 698 30.22 1.95 -3.63
#